data_AF-A0A4Q5TAC3-F1
#
_entry.id   AF-A0A4Q5TAC3-F1
#
_cell.length_a   1.000
_cell.length_b   1.000
_cell.length_c   1.000
_cell.angle_alpha   90.00
_cell.angle_beta   90.00
_cell.angle_gamma   90.00
#
_symmetry.space_group_name_H-M   'P 1'
#
loop_
_entity.id
_entity.type
_entity.pdbx_description
1 polymer ?
#
loop_
_entity_poly.entity_id
_entity_poly.type
_entity_poly.pdbx_seq_one_letter_code
_entity_poly.pdbx_strand_id
1 'polypeptide(L)'
;MEKIYTALCMICHNAILENSVRLKAISIRIFAILLLVMFAFSSSAQINIASGGTISENFNSFTNPSTLPTGWRWSKDAFTLRQINSTWAAASTLAADNTMPTGSCASTNGSYYAFNTVAGSAGTDRCMGFLSSGSATQNGNIFLALNNNGGSAIPSFNITYSAKKFRNGSNTAGFRIAMFYSTNGSTWTSMGSSFNTTFSPDANSNCPVGTSAGTLPSVTNTISSQIYTPASAVGASSVIYFAWNYSVSSGTITSNAQLLGIDDVVITANASGPSLAITGTPTNFGSTCIGSPATTVQYTITNSGAAASGVSVVSNDPQFVVSGLSSTTIAGSGGTATYNVTFTPSAAGPQAATITVSSTTSGSNSPTSSLSGTGVAPVSPSVSTNAATATVNASATLNGTANTFGVCPATTQKGFVYSLTSDNNTPTAGGFGVITSPVTPLGTTGVFSQAITVTPGAGYSYRAYQFDGSAYTYGTVSTFATTALFTSQASGDWNVAATWDLNAVPTNGAAVVIRAADIVYTNTSLNRTASTTINGSFELRSGGYASGTDFNYGVNGTLIFNDGAGVYGVNNTDVFWPATNGPFNVTVNNPGPINPGGIRLNNMTRTVIGAFVVGGTNLAGLNLNSATLFLNGSAQINLNGYFANTPVYGPSSTLIYNTGLPYAVGNEWTGGGNNTVVAGTGVPANVTVQNSTSLQLPAGARGIERNLNVLNASSFNLNGAAGADLYIKGNLTFTGTGSFNGNNKAVFFVNNSIAQVITSGSALTIPYIVFAPPSGSTTVQLNSNLIVSAPANGSTAIAFNNAGDRFLLNGNTLTIGSGGFSSIITGTGSFTGTSSSSLALAGTGSVGTLNFTAGGQMLSSLTLNRTSGAIAAELGTPLTLHGAPGLTLTNGILSIGTNNLSLIATASQTGGSAASFVATDGTGQLLKYFSAAGVNSLNIFQPREASHIPLAITLLQMGRSIVQPQ
;
A
#
# COMPACT_ATOMS: atom_id res chain seq x y z
N MET A 1 21.92 27.46 -45.34
CA MET A 1 22.29 28.74 -44.72
C MET A 1 21.85 28.84 -43.25
N GLU A 2 20.66 28.37 -42.89
CA GLU A 2 20.13 28.47 -41.51
C GLU A 2 20.98 27.74 -40.44
N LYS A 3 21.52 26.55 -40.74
CA LYS A 3 22.40 25.80 -39.82
C LYS A 3 23.77 26.46 -39.56
N ILE A 4 24.22 27.36 -40.44
CA ILE A 4 25.49 28.10 -40.26
C ILE A 4 25.28 29.29 -39.32
N TYR A 5 24.09 29.92 -39.37
CA TYR A 5 23.75 31.04 -38.49
C TYR A 5 23.62 30.61 -37.03
N THR A 6 23.06 29.42 -36.75
CA THR A 6 22.94 28.91 -35.37
C THR A 6 24.30 28.58 -34.75
N ALA A 7 25.24 28.05 -35.55
CA ALA A 7 26.59 27.75 -35.11
C ALA A 7 27.41 29.03 -34.83
N LEU A 8 27.29 30.07 -35.68
CA LEU A 8 27.96 31.35 -35.44
C LEU A 8 27.43 32.07 -34.19
N CYS A 9 26.13 31.96 -33.90
CA CYS A 9 25.52 32.60 -32.74
C CYS A 9 25.97 31.97 -31.41
N MET A 10 26.13 30.64 -31.36
CA MET A 10 26.66 29.94 -30.16
C MET A 10 28.15 30.24 -29.91
N ILE A 11 28.95 30.41 -30.97
CA ILE A 11 30.38 30.77 -30.84
C ILE A 11 30.52 32.19 -30.28
N CYS A 12 29.68 33.14 -30.71
CA CYS A 12 29.69 34.50 -30.14
C CYS A 12 29.24 34.52 -28.67
N HIS A 13 28.25 33.72 -28.27
CA HIS A 13 27.76 33.70 -26.89
C HIS A 13 28.81 33.16 -25.91
N ASN A 14 29.56 32.11 -26.29
CA ASN A 14 30.66 31.58 -25.47
C ASN A 14 31.86 32.53 -25.40
N ALA A 15 32.19 33.24 -26.49
CA ALA A 15 33.28 34.21 -26.48
C ALA A 15 33.02 35.41 -25.56
N ILE A 16 31.76 35.85 -25.42
CA ILE A 16 31.36 36.95 -24.53
C ILE A 16 31.43 36.54 -23.05
N LEU A 17 31.11 35.29 -22.73
CA LEU A 17 31.26 34.72 -21.39
C LEU A 17 32.74 34.54 -20.99
N GLU A 18 33.60 34.06 -21.90
CA GLU A 18 35.04 33.93 -21.63
C GLU A 18 35.72 35.29 -21.42
N ASN A 19 35.36 36.31 -22.19
CA ASN A 19 35.91 37.67 -22.00
C ASN A 19 35.44 38.31 -20.68
N SER A 20 34.21 38.04 -20.23
CA SER A 20 33.70 38.53 -18.94
C SER A 20 34.44 37.91 -17.74
N VAL A 21 34.87 36.65 -17.86
CA VAL A 21 35.70 35.96 -16.86
C VAL A 21 37.14 36.50 -16.88
N ARG A 22 37.71 36.78 -18.06
CA ARG A 22 39.05 37.38 -18.17
C ARG A 22 39.12 38.82 -17.68
N LEU A 23 38.10 39.65 -17.90
CA LEU A 23 38.03 41.02 -17.36
C LEU A 23 37.91 41.06 -15.82
N LYS A 24 37.17 40.12 -15.22
CA LYS A 24 37.12 39.96 -13.74
C LYS A 24 38.48 39.53 -13.17
N ALA A 25 39.19 38.64 -13.85
CA ALA A 25 40.53 38.20 -13.44
C ALA A 25 41.59 39.31 -13.55
N ILE A 26 41.49 40.19 -14.55
CA ILE A 26 42.38 41.35 -14.71
C ILE A 26 42.10 42.42 -13.65
N SER A 27 40.83 42.68 -13.30
CA SER A 27 40.46 43.62 -12.23
C SER A 27 40.93 43.16 -10.84
N ILE A 28 40.88 41.85 -10.57
CA ILE A 28 41.41 41.27 -9.31
C ILE A 28 42.94 41.38 -9.23
N ARG A 29 43.66 41.26 -10.36
CA ARG A 29 45.12 41.40 -10.41
C ARG A 29 45.59 42.85 -10.26
N ILE A 30 44.87 43.82 -10.80
CA ILE A 30 45.16 45.25 -10.61
C ILE A 30 44.90 45.67 -9.16
N PHE A 31 43.84 45.15 -8.52
CA PHE A 31 43.56 45.38 -7.10
C PHE A 31 44.61 44.73 -6.17
N ALA A 32 45.12 43.55 -6.53
CA ALA A 32 46.20 42.88 -5.80
C ALA A 32 47.56 43.60 -5.94
N ILE A 33 47.86 44.18 -7.12
CA ILE A 33 49.08 44.97 -7.33
C ILE A 33 49.00 46.32 -6.58
N LEU A 34 47.83 46.96 -6.52
CA LEU A 34 47.63 48.18 -5.72
C LEU A 34 47.73 47.92 -4.20
N LEU A 35 47.32 46.73 -3.74
CA LEU A 35 47.46 46.29 -2.35
C LEU A 35 48.92 45.92 -1.98
N LEU A 36 49.72 45.49 -2.97
CA LEU A 36 51.14 45.14 -2.80
C LEU A 36 52.05 46.38 -2.68
N VAL A 37 51.65 47.52 -3.23
CA VAL A 37 52.44 48.78 -3.20
C VAL A 37 52.18 49.60 -1.92
N MET A 38 51.12 49.32 -1.15
CA MET A 38 50.78 50.07 0.08
C MET A 38 51.26 49.42 1.41
N PHE A 39 52.00 48.30 1.37
CA PHE A 39 52.47 47.58 2.57
C PHE A 39 54.00 47.39 2.67
N ALA A 40 54.80 48.06 1.84
CA ALA A 40 56.25 47.94 1.88
C ALA A 40 56.96 49.23 2.34
N PHE A 41 56.60 49.72 3.53
CA PHE A 41 57.46 50.60 4.32
C PHE A 41 57.35 50.27 5.82
N SER A 42 58.03 49.20 6.25
CA SER A 42 58.86 49.16 7.48
C SER A 42 59.62 47.82 7.60
N SER A 43 60.91 47.85 7.24
CA SER A 43 62.07 47.11 7.78
C SER A 43 61.93 45.66 8.32
N SER A 44 62.39 44.71 7.50
CA SER A 44 63.45 43.69 7.72
C SER A 44 63.57 42.96 9.08
N ALA A 45 63.31 41.64 9.09
CA ALA A 45 63.78 40.74 10.16
C ALA A 45 64.06 39.26 9.77
N GLN A 46 63.87 38.79 8.53
CA GLN A 46 63.99 37.36 8.14
C GLN A 46 64.98 37.15 6.98
N ILE A 47 65.56 35.95 6.84
CA ILE A 47 66.48 35.56 5.74
C ILE A 47 65.74 34.70 4.72
N ASN A 48 65.92 34.93 3.40
CA ASN A 48 65.31 34.11 2.36
C ASN A 48 66.11 32.82 2.07
N ILE A 49 65.42 31.70 1.85
CA ILE A 49 65.97 30.43 1.39
C ILE A 49 65.02 29.80 0.35
N ALA A 50 65.50 28.87 -0.49
CA ALA A 50 64.68 28.10 -1.43
C ALA A 50 65.12 26.62 -1.41
N SER A 51 64.31 25.71 -1.94
CA SER A 51 64.69 24.30 -2.08
C SER A 51 66.00 24.16 -2.85
N GLY A 52 66.98 23.46 -2.26
CA GLY A 52 68.36 23.34 -2.73
C GLY A 52 69.32 24.43 -2.23
N GLY A 53 68.83 25.49 -1.57
CA GLY A 53 69.61 26.64 -1.10
C GLY A 53 70.29 26.42 0.25
N THR A 54 71.33 27.22 0.55
CA THR A 54 72.10 27.18 1.82
C THR A 54 72.34 28.58 2.38
N ILE A 55 72.28 28.72 3.71
CA ILE A 55 72.64 29.94 4.45
C ILE A 55 73.75 29.65 5.48
N SER A 56 74.57 30.65 5.81
CA SER A 56 75.61 30.54 6.85
C SER A 56 75.82 31.82 7.66
N GLU A 57 76.10 31.69 8.96
CA GLU A 57 76.41 32.79 9.88
C GLU A 57 77.48 32.32 10.89
N ASN A 58 78.53 33.12 11.08
CA ASN A 58 79.69 32.79 11.94
C ASN A 58 79.99 33.88 12.99
N PHE A 59 79.11 34.88 13.11
CA PHE A 59 79.17 35.98 14.06
C PHE A 59 80.48 36.80 14.12
N ASN A 60 81.43 36.59 13.20
CA ASN A 60 82.77 37.15 13.27
C ASN A 60 82.85 38.64 12.93
N SER A 61 81.86 39.17 12.21
CA SER A 61 81.80 40.58 11.82
C SER A 61 81.45 41.55 12.96
N PHE A 62 81.25 41.07 14.19
CA PHE A 62 80.64 41.84 15.29
C PHE A 62 81.61 42.59 16.22
N THR A 63 82.15 43.74 15.81
CA THR A 63 83.22 44.47 16.54
C THR A 63 82.76 45.39 17.70
N ASN A 64 81.64 45.08 18.40
CA ASN A 64 81.00 45.79 19.53
C ASN A 64 79.82 46.75 19.20
N PRO A 65 78.58 46.26 18.94
CA PRO A 65 77.47 47.21 18.73
C PRO A 65 76.10 46.81 19.30
N SER A 66 75.24 47.82 19.34
CA SER A 66 73.86 47.90 19.84
C SER A 66 72.80 46.99 19.19
N THR A 67 73.11 46.17 18.17
CA THR A 67 72.12 45.37 17.39
C THR A 67 72.66 44.03 16.84
N LEU A 68 71.83 42.98 16.78
CA LEU A 68 72.08 41.64 16.20
C LEU A 68 72.00 41.59 14.65
N PRO A 69 72.46 40.54 13.94
CA PRO A 69 72.34 40.41 12.49
C PRO A 69 70.88 40.30 12.06
N THR A 70 70.65 40.65 10.80
CA THR A 70 69.34 40.43 10.18
C THR A 70 68.99 38.96 10.22
N GLY A 71 67.76 38.62 10.62
CA GLY A 71 67.35 37.23 10.78
C GLY A 71 67.55 36.67 12.18
N TRP A 72 68.26 37.35 13.08
CA TRP A 72 68.64 36.84 14.39
C TRP A 72 68.08 37.65 15.55
N ARG A 73 67.66 36.95 16.62
CA ARG A 73 67.16 37.54 17.87
C ARG A 73 67.58 36.69 19.07
N TRP A 74 67.46 37.22 20.28
CA TRP A 74 67.62 36.41 21.50
C TRP A 74 66.68 36.80 22.63
N SER A 75 66.48 35.90 23.59
CA SER A 75 65.76 36.17 24.82
C SER A 75 66.46 35.54 26.02
N LYS A 76 66.17 36.10 27.20
CA LYS A 76 66.51 35.53 28.50
C LYS A 76 65.20 35.22 29.20
N ASP A 77 65.01 33.97 29.59
CA ASP A 77 63.80 33.53 30.27
C ASP A 77 64.17 33.13 31.71
N ALA A 78 63.44 33.67 32.70
CA ALA A 78 63.51 33.24 34.09
C ALA A 78 62.43 32.18 34.35
N PHE A 79 62.74 31.11 35.09
CA PHE A 79 61.82 30.05 35.55
C PHE A 79 61.33 29.00 34.53
N THR A 80 61.82 29.00 33.29
CA THR A 80 61.34 28.07 32.25
C THR A 80 62.49 27.25 31.67
N LEU A 81 62.96 26.28 32.46
CA LEU A 81 64.10 25.45 32.08
C LEU A 81 63.75 24.54 30.91
N ARG A 82 64.66 24.46 29.93
CA ARG A 82 64.58 23.50 28.80
C ARG A 82 63.39 23.70 27.86
N GLN A 83 62.78 24.88 27.92
CA GLN A 83 61.65 25.28 27.09
C GLN A 83 61.91 26.69 26.54
N ILE A 84 61.18 27.03 25.49
CA ILE A 84 61.17 28.35 24.90
C ILE A 84 59.77 28.93 25.08
N ASN A 85 59.64 29.96 25.91
CA ASN A 85 58.37 30.66 26.12
C ASN A 85 58.34 32.05 25.50
N SER A 86 59.50 32.58 25.11
CA SER A 86 59.60 33.81 24.33
C SER A 86 59.14 33.59 22.88
N THR A 87 58.30 34.50 22.38
CA THR A 87 57.96 34.54 20.96
C THR A 87 59.06 35.25 20.16
N TRP A 88 59.18 34.91 18.88
CA TRP A 88 60.06 35.60 17.94
C TRP A 88 59.86 37.12 17.97
N ALA A 89 58.60 37.56 18.03
CA ALA A 89 58.25 38.98 18.06
C ALA A 89 58.73 39.69 19.33
N ALA A 90 58.68 39.02 20.49
CA ALA A 90 59.10 39.57 21.79
C ALA A 90 60.61 39.46 22.05
N ALA A 91 61.32 38.62 21.29
CA ALA A 91 62.77 38.46 21.42
C ALA A 91 63.52 39.74 21.01
N SER A 92 64.56 40.07 21.77
CA SER A 92 65.32 41.30 21.63
C SER A 92 66.20 41.28 20.36
N THR A 93 66.28 42.43 19.70
CA THR A 93 67.24 42.73 18.63
C THR A 93 68.47 43.49 19.13
N LEU A 94 68.48 43.88 20.40
CA LEU A 94 69.55 44.66 21.03
C LEU A 94 70.72 43.78 21.49
N ALA A 95 71.87 44.43 21.75
CA ALA A 95 73.12 43.82 22.20
C ALA A 95 73.05 43.01 23.51
N ALA A 96 74.08 42.18 23.74
CA ALA A 96 74.23 41.38 24.95
C ALA A 96 74.28 42.29 26.18
N ASP A 97 73.88 41.77 27.34
CA ASP A 97 74.11 42.48 28.60
C ASP A 97 75.61 42.63 28.87
N ASN A 98 76.42 41.68 28.39
CA ASN A 98 77.84 41.58 28.70
C ASN A 98 78.67 41.26 27.46
N THR A 99 79.91 41.75 27.46
CA THR A 99 80.99 41.29 26.57
C THR A 99 82.01 40.57 27.44
N MET A 100 82.57 39.46 26.96
CA MET A 100 83.57 38.74 27.76
C MET A 100 84.77 39.66 28.12
N PRO A 101 85.21 39.72 29.39
CA PRO A 101 86.38 40.51 29.78
C PRO A 101 87.66 40.01 29.08
N THR A 102 88.50 40.92 28.59
CA THR A 102 89.81 40.54 28.01
C THR A 102 90.75 40.04 29.10
N GLY A 103 91.12 38.76 29.07
CA GLY A 103 92.09 38.17 30.01
C GLY A 103 91.51 37.62 31.31
N SER A 104 90.19 37.58 31.49
CA SER A 104 89.51 36.86 32.58
C SER A 104 88.15 36.31 32.11
N CYS A 105 87.62 35.31 32.81
CA CYS A 105 86.32 34.73 32.48
C CYS A 105 85.16 35.55 33.06
N ALA A 106 83.99 35.39 32.45
CA ALA A 106 82.74 35.99 32.89
C ALA A 106 82.41 35.70 34.37
N SER A 107 82.09 36.76 35.13
CA SER A 107 81.63 36.67 36.54
C SER A 107 80.16 37.06 36.72
N THR A 108 79.53 37.64 35.69
CA THR A 108 78.16 38.19 35.76
C THR A 108 77.20 37.28 35.00
N ASN A 109 76.00 37.02 35.52
CA ASN A 109 75.00 36.28 34.73
C ASN A 109 74.42 37.15 33.60
N GLY A 110 73.87 36.54 32.54
CA GLY A 110 73.28 37.30 31.43
C GLY A 110 73.57 36.72 30.05
N SER A 111 73.19 37.47 29.02
CA SER A 111 73.63 37.23 27.65
C SER A 111 75.05 37.76 27.44
N TYR A 112 75.79 37.10 26.55
CA TYR A 112 77.18 37.37 26.27
C TYR A 112 77.47 37.39 24.77
N TYR A 113 78.23 38.41 24.36
CA TYR A 113 79.13 38.26 23.22
C TYR A 113 80.44 37.68 23.72
N ALA A 114 80.62 36.38 23.44
CA ALA A 114 81.86 35.69 23.69
C ALA A 114 82.75 35.79 22.46
N PHE A 115 84.06 35.80 22.65
CA PHE A 115 85.02 35.73 21.56
C PHE A 115 86.16 34.81 21.96
N ASN A 116 86.76 34.17 20.97
CA ASN A 116 87.91 33.33 21.24
C ASN A 116 89.01 34.24 21.76
N THR A 117 89.46 33.99 22.97
CA THR A 117 90.50 34.80 23.61
C THR A 117 91.70 33.91 23.84
N VAL A 118 92.90 34.42 23.54
CA VAL A 118 94.16 33.91 24.07
C VAL A 118 94.61 34.93 25.12
N ALA A 119 95.06 34.52 26.31
CA ALA A 119 95.35 35.40 27.44
C ALA A 119 96.19 36.62 27.01
N GLY A 120 95.63 37.82 27.16
CA GLY A 120 96.26 39.09 26.80
C GLY A 120 95.89 39.69 25.43
N SER A 121 94.99 39.08 24.64
CA SER A 121 94.55 39.60 23.33
C SER A 121 93.03 39.51 23.12
N ALA A 122 92.45 40.50 22.44
CA ALA A 122 91.06 40.46 21.99
C ALA A 122 90.96 39.75 20.63
N GLY A 123 90.52 38.49 20.61
CA GLY A 123 90.38 37.73 19.35
C GLY A 123 89.21 38.17 18.48
N THR A 124 89.25 37.74 17.21
CA THR A 124 88.29 38.14 16.15
C THR A 124 87.17 37.12 15.90
N ASP A 125 87.28 35.90 16.43
CA ASP A 125 86.25 34.86 16.32
C ASP A 125 85.20 35.03 17.42
N ARG A 126 83.91 35.13 17.09
CA ARG A 126 82.87 35.60 18.02
C ARG A 126 81.67 34.68 18.06
N CYS A 127 81.03 34.59 19.23
CA CYS A 127 79.91 33.70 19.48
C CYS A 127 78.85 34.41 20.33
N MET A 128 77.60 33.98 20.18
CA MET A 128 76.50 34.44 21.03
C MET A 128 76.20 33.41 22.09
N GLY A 129 76.14 33.80 23.36
CA GLY A 129 76.00 32.85 24.46
C GLY A 129 75.34 33.40 25.72
N PHE A 130 75.24 32.55 26.73
CA PHE A 130 74.61 32.88 28.01
C PHE A 130 75.37 32.28 29.19
N LEU A 131 75.38 33.00 30.31
CA LEU A 131 75.80 32.48 31.61
C LEU A 131 74.62 32.49 32.58
N SER A 132 74.27 31.31 33.08
CA SER A 132 73.11 31.14 33.97
C SER A 132 73.36 31.56 35.42
N SER A 133 72.28 31.86 36.15
CA SER A 133 72.28 32.02 37.61
C SER A 133 70.99 31.50 38.26
N GLY A 134 71.02 31.33 39.59
CA GLY A 134 69.86 30.88 40.38
C GLY A 134 68.68 31.87 40.40
N SER A 135 68.92 33.16 40.17
CA SER A 135 67.92 34.22 40.40
C SER A 135 67.66 35.16 39.21
N ALA A 136 68.33 34.96 38.06
CA ALA A 136 68.15 35.80 36.86
C ALA A 136 68.03 34.93 35.59
N THR A 137 69.00 35.01 34.68
CA THR A 137 69.02 34.22 33.43
C THR A 137 69.10 32.72 33.75
N GLN A 138 67.97 32.04 33.84
CA GLN A 138 67.93 30.59 34.09
C GLN A 138 67.94 29.78 32.79
N ASN A 139 67.45 30.37 31.70
CA ASN A 139 67.32 29.79 30.37
C ASN A 139 67.55 30.89 29.32
N GLY A 140 68.27 30.61 28.24
CA GLY A 140 68.56 31.58 27.18
C GLY A 140 68.24 31.02 25.80
N ASN A 141 67.74 31.84 24.88
CA ASN A 141 67.38 31.39 23.54
C ASN A 141 67.97 32.32 22.49
N ILE A 142 68.59 31.74 21.45
CA ILE A 142 69.00 32.45 20.24
C ILE A 142 68.11 31.97 19.10
N PHE A 143 67.54 32.88 18.33
CA PHE A 143 66.54 32.61 17.29
C PHE A 143 67.04 32.99 15.90
N LEU A 144 66.60 32.23 14.89
CA LEU A 144 66.80 32.48 13.46
C LEU A 144 65.47 32.31 12.70
N ALA A 145 65.14 33.23 11.78
CA ALA A 145 63.94 33.15 10.94
C ALA A 145 64.27 33.04 9.44
N LEU A 146 63.79 31.97 8.78
CA LEU A 146 63.99 31.70 7.35
C LEU A 146 62.68 31.69 6.58
N ASN A 147 62.59 32.47 5.50
CA ASN A 147 61.45 32.52 4.59
C ASN A 147 61.71 31.70 3.32
N ASN A 148 60.85 30.72 3.02
CA ASN A 148 60.92 29.98 1.76
C ASN A 148 60.43 30.85 0.60
N ASN A 149 61.34 31.47 -0.13
CA ASN A 149 61.03 32.31 -1.29
C ASN A 149 61.04 31.51 -2.63
N GLY A 150 61.19 30.18 -2.57
CA GLY A 150 61.14 29.30 -3.73
C GLY A 150 59.71 28.89 -4.11
N GLY A 151 59.52 28.40 -5.35
CA GLY A 151 58.23 27.91 -5.84
C GLY A 151 57.83 26.51 -5.35
N SER A 152 58.75 25.78 -4.72
CA SER A 152 58.54 24.41 -4.24
C SER A 152 58.55 24.36 -2.72
N ALA A 153 57.80 23.42 -2.14
CA ALA A 153 57.87 23.14 -0.71
C ALA A 153 59.22 22.51 -0.34
N ILE A 154 59.77 22.86 0.83
CA ILE A 154 61.01 22.30 1.36
C ILE A 154 60.64 21.19 2.36
N PRO A 155 60.91 19.90 2.04
CA PRO A 155 60.53 18.79 2.90
C PRO A 155 61.48 18.59 4.10
N SER A 156 62.74 19.00 4.01
CA SER A 156 63.73 18.82 5.09
C SER A 156 64.91 19.78 4.96
N PHE A 157 65.71 19.89 6.03
CA PHE A 157 66.90 20.75 6.13
C PHE A 157 68.11 19.99 6.68
N ASN A 158 69.31 20.26 6.20
CA ASN A 158 70.57 19.84 6.84
C ASN A 158 71.11 21.00 7.69
N ILE A 159 71.44 20.75 8.95
CA ILE A 159 71.83 21.80 9.92
C ILE A 159 73.20 21.48 10.54
N THR A 160 74.05 22.51 10.62
CA THR A 160 75.37 22.50 11.26
C THR A 160 75.49 23.68 12.21
N TYR A 161 76.07 23.49 13.40
CA TYR A 161 76.51 24.56 14.31
C TYR A 161 77.54 24.07 15.32
N SER A 162 78.38 24.97 15.83
CA SER A 162 79.34 24.72 16.90
C SER A 162 78.89 25.35 18.22
N ALA A 163 78.80 24.56 19.29
CA ALA A 163 78.63 25.04 20.65
C ALA A 163 79.99 25.14 21.34
N LYS A 164 80.31 26.31 21.89
CA LYS A 164 81.61 26.67 22.44
C LYS A 164 81.48 27.01 23.94
N LYS A 165 82.33 26.44 24.81
CA LYS A 165 82.36 26.68 26.27
C LYS A 165 83.44 27.69 26.64
N PHE A 166 83.05 28.79 27.29
CA PHE A 166 83.95 29.90 27.63
C PHE A 166 84.21 30.07 29.14
N ARG A 167 83.50 29.33 30.00
CA ARG A 167 83.71 29.33 31.45
C ARG A 167 83.39 27.96 32.03
N ASN A 168 84.18 27.49 33.00
CA ASN A 168 83.86 26.26 33.73
C ASN A 168 82.63 26.48 34.63
N GLY A 169 81.91 25.40 34.90
CA GLY A 169 80.79 25.42 35.83
C GLY A 169 80.69 24.11 36.59
N SER A 170 80.62 24.20 37.91
CA SER A 170 80.57 23.04 38.82
C SER A 170 79.16 22.51 39.09
N ASN A 171 78.16 22.96 38.33
CA ASN A 171 76.82 22.41 38.41
C ASN A 171 76.82 20.93 37.98
N THR A 172 76.37 20.04 38.87
CA THR A 172 76.40 18.57 38.69
C THR A 172 75.54 18.05 37.53
N ALA A 173 74.56 18.82 37.06
CA ALA A 173 73.78 18.45 35.88
C ALA A 173 74.47 18.87 34.57
N GLY A 174 75.45 19.78 34.61
CA GLY A 174 76.02 20.38 33.42
C GLY A 174 75.01 21.23 32.63
N PHE A 175 75.42 21.76 31.49
CA PHE A 175 74.58 22.61 30.63
C PHE A 175 74.58 22.11 29.18
N ARG A 176 73.53 22.48 28.44
CA ARG A 176 73.40 22.10 27.04
C ARG A 176 72.87 23.25 26.18
N ILE A 177 73.11 23.11 24.88
CA ILE A 177 72.40 23.83 23.83
C ILE A 177 71.51 22.83 23.09
N ALA A 178 70.20 23.07 23.05
CA ALA A 178 69.22 22.21 22.40
C ALA A 178 68.46 22.98 21.32
N MET A 179 68.25 22.39 20.14
CA MET A 179 67.51 23.07 19.07
C MET A 179 66.00 22.82 19.12
N PHE A 180 65.26 23.88 18.81
CA PHE A 180 63.82 23.89 18.61
C PHE A 180 63.49 24.53 17.27
N TYR A 181 62.31 24.23 16.73
CA TYR A 181 61.77 24.91 15.56
C TYR A 181 60.34 25.39 15.78
N SER A 182 59.89 26.31 14.93
CA SER A 182 58.52 26.81 14.89
C SER A 182 58.12 27.17 13.46
N THR A 183 56.83 27.09 13.13
CA THR A 183 56.26 27.59 11.86
C THR A 183 55.47 28.89 12.03
N ASN A 184 55.23 29.31 13.28
CA ASN A 184 54.45 30.53 13.59
C ASN A 184 55.23 31.53 14.45
N GLY A 185 56.46 31.20 14.86
CA GLY A 185 57.33 32.06 15.66
C GLY A 185 56.88 32.23 17.11
N SER A 186 55.90 31.47 17.60
CA SER A 186 55.36 31.59 18.96
C SER A 186 55.35 30.27 19.72
N THR A 187 55.01 29.16 19.06
CA THR A 187 55.02 27.81 19.66
C THR A 187 56.23 27.04 19.17
N TRP A 188 57.02 26.52 20.10
CA TRP A 188 58.30 25.89 19.80
C TRP A 188 58.28 24.39 20.07
N THR A 189 58.77 23.61 19.12
CA THR A 189 58.84 22.16 19.19
C THR A 189 60.30 21.72 19.21
N SER A 190 60.66 20.82 20.12
CA SER A 190 62.02 20.27 20.19
C SER A 190 62.36 19.50 18.91
N MET A 191 63.56 19.70 18.39
CA MET A 191 64.06 18.96 17.21
C MET A 191 64.63 17.59 17.57
N GLY A 192 64.64 17.23 18.86
CA GLY A 192 65.13 15.95 19.36
C GLY A 192 66.61 15.99 19.77
N SER A 193 67.04 14.92 20.45
CA SER A 193 68.36 14.85 21.08
C SER A 193 69.54 14.89 20.10
N SER A 194 69.34 14.51 18.83
CA SER A 194 70.37 14.59 17.78
C SER A 194 70.79 16.02 17.43
N PHE A 195 70.06 17.03 17.89
CA PHE A 195 70.39 18.45 17.72
C PHE A 195 70.85 19.10 19.03
N ASN A 196 71.14 18.31 20.07
CA ASN A 196 71.64 18.81 21.34
C ASN A 196 73.15 18.69 21.44
N THR A 197 73.80 19.70 21.99
CA THR A 197 75.20 19.66 22.45
C THR A 197 75.23 19.82 23.97
N THR A 198 75.86 18.89 24.68
CA THR A 198 75.90 18.87 26.15
C THR A 198 77.33 19.07 26.65
N PHE A 199 77.45 19.67 27.83
CA PHE A 199 78.72 19.94 28.49
C PHE A 199 78.62 19.41 29.93
N SER A 200 79.49 18.44 30.24
CA SER A 200 79.54 17.81 31.57
C SER A 200 80.02 18.80 32.65
N PRO A 201 79.68 18.57 33.93
CA PRO A 201 80.15 19.40 35.05
C PRO A 201 81.68 19.51 35.09
N ASP A 202 82.18 20.69 35.42
CA ASP A 202 83.60 20.94 35.70
C ASP A 202 83.88 20.86 37.22
N ALA A 203 85.15 20.72 37.60
CA ALA A 203 85.54 20.65 39.02
C ALA A 203 85.28 21.95 39.80
N ASN A 204 85.19 23.09 39.12
CA ASN A 204 84.97 24.41 39.72
C ASN A 204 84.15 25.31 38.79
N SER A 205 83.75 26.48 39.28
CA SER A 205 83.08 27.54 38.50
C SER A 205 84.03 28.71 38.20
N ASN A 206 85.32 28.42 38.01
CA ASN A 206 86.33 29.43 37.79
C ASN A 206 86.64 29.56 36.29
N CYS A 207 87.57 30.44 35.95
CA CYS A 207 88.13 30.43 34.61
C CYS A 207 88.86 29.10 34.40
N PRO A 208 88.81 28.50 33.20
CA PRO A 208 89.61 27.32 32.91
C PRO A 208 91.11 27.64 33.14
N VAL A 209 91.70 27.18 34.25
CA VAL A 209 93.13 27.36 34.57
C VAL A 209 93.81 25.98 34.68
N GLY A 210 94.68 25.68 33.70
CA GLY A 210 95.41 24.41 33.55
C GLY A 210 95.42 23.92 32.09
N THR A 211 96.61 23.54 31.57
CA THR A 211 97.04 23.11 30.20
C THR A 211 96.45 23.77 28.94
N SER A 212 95.37 24.53 29.02
CA SER A 212 94.94 25.57 28.08
C SER A 212 94.90 26.90 28.80
N ALA A 213 96.01 27.23 29.47
CA ALA A 213 96.20 28.51 30.15
C ALA A 213 96.10 29.64 29.11
N GLY A 214 94.91 30.23 29.02
CA GLY A 214 94.65 31.44 28.26
C GLY A 214 93.80 31.30 27.01
N THR A 215 93.52 30.11 26.47
CA THR A 215 92.72 29.98 25.23
C THR A 215 91.26 29.58 25.52
N LEU A 216 90.32 30.47 25.22
CA LEU A 216 88.88 30.22 25.20
C LEU A 216 88.38 30.21 23.75
N PRO A 217 87.38 29.36 23.38
CA PRO A 217 86.67 28.42 24.23
C PRO A 217 87.52 27.23 24.66
N SER A 218 87.23 26.66 25.83
CA SER A 218 87.93 25.50 26.39
C SER A 218 87.41 24.16 25.86
N VAL A 219 86.18 24.12 25.35
CA VAL A 219 85.57 22.93 24.71
C VAL A 219 84.67 23.41 23.57
N THR A 220 84.75 22.74 22.41
CA THR A 220 83.85 22.95 21.28
C THR A 220 83.19 21.62 20.89
N ASN A 221 81.86 21.59 20.86
CA ASN A 221 81.07 20.45 20.38
C ASN A 221 80.26 20.88 19.15
N THR A 222 80.29 20.12 18.07
CA THR A 222 79.68 20.49 16.78
C THR A 222 78.60 19.49 16.36
N ILE A 223 77.45 19.99 15.91
CA ILE A 223 76.49 19.23 15.09
C ILE A 223 76.86 19.46 13.62
N SER A 224 77.01 18.39 12.85
CA SER A 224 77.47 18.45 11.45
C SER A 224 76.46 17.84 10.48
N SER A 225 75.87 18.67 9.62
CA SER A 225 74.93 18.31 8.54
C SER A 225 73.79 17.37 8.96
N GLN A 226 73.25 17.58 10.15
CA GLN A 226 72.17 16.74 10.68
C GLN A 226 70.85 17.06 9.96
N ILE A 227 70.18 16.04 9.42
CA ILE A 227 68.91 16.21 8.69
C ILE A 227 67.75 16.39 9.67
N TYR A 228 66.98 17.45 9.47
CA TYR A 228 65.72 17.73 10.14
C TYR A 228 64.55 17.73 9.13
N THR A 229 63.52 16.93 9.40
CA THR A 229 62.27 16.90 8.61
C THR A 229 61.14 17.48 9.46
N PRO A 230 60.63 18.69 9.15
CA PRO A 230 59.47 19.24 9.85
C PRO A 230 58.23 18.36 9.65
N ALA A 231 57.27 18.43 10.57
CA ALA A 231 56.03 17.65 10.50
C ALA A 231 55.19 17.93 9.23
N SER A 232 55.40 19.08 8.61
CA SER A 232 54.85 19.44 7.30
C SER A 232 55.89 20.19 6.51
N ALA A 233 56.01 19.90 5.21
CA ALA A 233 56.96 20.58 4.34
C ALA A 233 56.71 22.10 4.36
N VAL A 234 57.79 22.89 4.38
CA VAL A 234 57.68 24.35 4.40
C VAL A 234 57.25 24.83 3.02
N GLY A 235 55.97 25.20 2.89
CA GLY A 235 55.39 25.67 1.64
C GLY A 235 56.06 26.91 1.07
N ALA A 236 55.79 27.22 -0.19
CA ALA A 236 56.24 28.47 -0.81
C ALA A 236 55.69 29.67 -0.02
N SER A 237 56.50 30.74 0.10
CA SER A 237 56.21 31.96 0.89
C SER A 237 55.91 31.73 2.38
N SER A 238 56.28 30.56 2.91
CA SER A 238 56.11 30.22 4.34
C SER A 238 57.43 30.37 5.09
N VAL A 239 57.34 30.73 6.37
CA VAL A 239 58.49 30.95 7.25
C VAL A 239 58.69 29.77 8.18
N ILE A 240 59.94 29.37 8.40
CA ILE A 240 60.34 28.46 9.47
C ILE A 240 61.33 29.18 10.39
N TYR A 241 61.19 28.95 11.69
CA TYR A 241 62.05 29.52 12.71
C TYR A 241 62.85 28.42 13.38
N PHE A 242 64.12 28.68 13.67
CA PHE A 242 65.00 27.82 14.47
C PHE A 242 65.43 28.55 15.74
N ALA A 243 65.64 27.79 16.81
CA ALA A 243 66.11 28.36 18.08
C ALA A 243 67.10 27.44 18.78
N TRP A 244 68.18 28.01 19.30
CA TRP A 244 69.16 27.36 20.17
C TRP A 244 68.87 27.74 21.63
N ASN A 245 68.38 26.77 22.39
CA ASN A 245 68.05 26.90 23.79
C ASN A 245 69.24 26.49 24.68
N TYR A 246 69.81 27.45 25.39
CA TYR A 246 70.76 27.24 26.48
C TYR A 246 70.02 26.99 27.80
N SER A 247 70.29 25.84 28.43
CA SER A 247 69.73 25.51 29.75
C SER A 247 70.53 24.44 30.48
N VAL A 248 70.29 24.31 31.80
CA VAL A 248 70.80 23.19 32.59
C VAL A 248 70.32 21.87 31.99
N SER A 249 71.23 20.90 31.82
CA SER A 249 70.94 19.67 31.07
C SER A 249 69.84 18.83 31.71
N SER A 250 69.77 18.83 33.05
CA SER A 250 68.74 18.14 33.84
C SER A 250 68.53 18.85 35.19
N GLY A 251 67.53 18.43 35.96
CA GLY A 251 67.22 19.05 37.27
C GLY A 251 66.71 20.49 37.18
N THR A 252 66.75 21.21 38.31
CA THR A 252 66.21 22.57 38.46
C THR A 252 67.23 23.62 38.91
N ILE A 253 68.45 23.19 39.26
CA ILE A 253 69.49 24.07 39.80
C ILE A 253 70.24 24.73 38.65
N THR A 254 70.27 26.06 38.60
CA THR A 254 70.91 26.85 37.52
C THR A 254 72.13 27.66 37.96
N SER A 255 72.49 27.62 39.25
CA SER A 255 73.73 28.20 39.76
C SER A 255 74.95 27.39 39.31
N ASN A 256 76.16 27.97 39.44
CA ASN A 256 77.44 27.32 39.09
C ASN A 256 77.53 26.90 37.61
N ALA A 257 76.93 27.69 36.73
CA ALA A 257 76.78 27.37 35.32
C ALA A 257 78.03 27.60 34.46
N GLN A 258 78.10 26.88 33.36
CA GLN A 258 79.08 27.11 32.28
C GLN A 258 78.58 28.25 31.38
N LEU A 259 79.48 29.10 30.91
CA LEU A 259 79.15 30.04 29.82
C LEU A 259 79.26 29.28 28.50
N LEU A 260 78.15 29.13 27.79
CA LEU A 260 78.10 28.46 26.49
C LEU A 260 77.58 29.42 25.42
N GLY A 261 78.15 29.35 24.22
CA GLY A 261 77.67 30.08 23.05
C GLY A 261 77.62 29.23 21.79
N ILE A 262 76.93 29.71 20.77
CA ILE A 262 76.87 29.09 19.45
C ILE A 262 77.68 29.89 18.41
N ASP A 263 78.16 29.17 17.41
CA ASP A 263 78.91 29.70 16.28
C ASP A 263 78.82 28.78 15.05
N ASP A 264 79.37 29.23 13.91
CA ASP A 264 79.56 28.47 12.68
C ASP A 264 78.28 27.76 12.19
N VAL A 265 77.17 28.51 12.13
CA VAL A 265 75.85 27.99 11.76
C VAL A 265 75.72 27.88 10.24
N VAL A 266 75.32 26.70 9.74
CA VAL A 266 75.01 26.45 8.32
C VAL A 266 73.69 25.67 8.19
N ILE A 267 72.78 26.12 7.33
CA ILE A 267 71.50 25.43 7.06
C ILE A 267 71.25 25.30 5.56
N THR A 268 71.01 24.08 5.07
CA THR A 268 70.68 23.74 3.66
C THR A 268 69.26 23.17 3.53
N ALA A 269 68.48 23.58 2.53
CA ALA A 269 67.12 23.09 2.26
C ALA A 269 67.07 22.01 1.16
N ASN A 270 66.33 20.90 1.34
CA ASN A 270 66.25 19.76 0.40
C ASN A 270 65.05 19.84 -0.60
N ALA A 271 64.96 18.91 -1.58
CA ALA A 271 63.92 18.85 -2.65
C ALA A 271 63.01 17.59 -2.59
N SER A 272 61.87 17.54 -3.32
CA SER A 272 60.83 16.47 -3.29
C SER A 272 60.68 15.67 -4.61
N GLY A 273 60.25 14.38 -4.58
CA GLY A 273 60.04 13.46 -5.72
C GLY A 273 58.56 13.13 -6.09
N PRO A 274 58.26 12.24 -7.07
CA PRO A 274 56.88 11.91 -7.48
C PRO A 274 56.05 11.10 -6.46
N SER A 275 54.71 11.19 -6.55
CA SER A 275 53.79 10.47 -5.66
C SER A 275 52.56 9.96 -6.41
N LEU A 276 52.58 8.69 -6.80
CA LEU A 276 51.58 7.99 -7.60
C LEU A 276 50.53 7.27 -6.74
N ALA A 277 49.29 7.20 -7.22
CA ALA A 277 48.19 6.42 -6.63
C ALA A 277 47.32 5.77 -7.71
N ILE A 278 46.70 4.62 -7.42
CA ILE A 278 45.81 3.87 -8.33
C ILE A 278 44.36 4.00 -7.84
N THR A 279 43.42 4.25 -8.75
CA THR A 279 41.98 4.24 -8.50
C THR A 279 41.20 3.52 -9.61
N GLY A 280 40.11 2.83 -9.26
CA GLY A 280 39.21 2.16 -10.22
C GLY A 280 38.37 1.06 -9.59
N THR A 281 37.23 0.75 -10.20
CA THR A 281 36.29 -0.30 -9.77
C THR A 281 35.69 -1.01 -10.99
N PRO A 282 35.32 -2.30 -10.89
CA PRO A 282 35.39 -3.17 -9.71
C PRO A 282 36.76 -3.83 -9.54
N THR A 283 37.15 -4.12 -8.30
CA THR A 283 38.34 -4.93 -8.01
C THR A 283 38.09 -6.43 -8.05
N ASN A 284 36.83 -6.86 -8.17
CA ASN A 284 36.43 -8.25 -8.37
C ASN A 284 35.71 -8.40 -9.72
N PHE A 285 36.25 -9.24 -10.60
CA PHE A 285 35.72 -9.52 -11.94
C PHE A 285 34.58 -10.55 -11.95
N GLY A 286 34.19 -11.07 -10.78
CA GLY A 286 33.11 -12.02 -10.63
C GLY A 286 33.44 -13.40 -11.22
N SER A 287 32.40 -14.16 -11.55
CA SER A 287 32.53 -15.51 -12.09
C SER A 287 32.59 -15.49 -13.61
N THR A 288 33.64 -16.05 -14.19
CA THR A 288 33.83 -16.15 -15.65
C THR A 288 34.21 -17.58 -16.03
N CYS A 289 33.70 -18.06 -17.17
CA CYS A 289 34.01 -19.39 -17.67
C CYS A 289 35.51 -19.53 -17.98
N ILE A 290 36.10 -20.67 -17.64
CA ILE A 290 37.51 -20.95 -17.94
C ILE A 290 37.76 -20.78 -19.45
N GLY A 291 38.83 -20.05 -19.79
CA GLY A 291 39.24 -19.76 -21.17
C GLY A 291 38.50 -18.59 -21.83
N SER A 292 37.44 -18.06 -21.23
CA SER A 292 36.70 -16.90 -21.75
C SER A 292 37.12 -15.60 -21.03
N PRO A 293 37.29 -14.49 -21.75
CA PRO A 293 37.61 -13.21 -21.13
C PRO A 293 36.38 -12.60 -20.44
N ALA A 294 36.58 -12.06 -19.24
CA ALA A 294 35.63 -11.19 -18.57
C ALA A 294 35.59 -9.80 -19.23
N THR A 295 34.61 -8.98 -18.85
CA THR A 295 34.56 -7.58 -19.27
C THR A 295 35.83 -6.84 -18.84
N THR A 296 36.43 -6.09 -19.76
CA THR A 296 37.65 -5.30 -19.50
C THR A 296 37.33 -4.06 -18.66
N VAL A 297 38.14 -3.78 -17.65
CA VAL A 297 37.95 -2.66 -16.70
C VAL A 297 39.12 -1.68 -16.81
N GLN A 298 38.82 -0.37 -16.79
CA GLN A 298 39.83 0.70 -16.83
C GLN A 298 40.12 1.25 -15.42
N TYR A 299 41.39 1.50 -15.14
CA TYR A 299 41.92 2.08 -13.90
C TYR A 299 42.73 3.35 -14.19
N THR A 300 42.85 4.22 -13.19
CA THR A 300 43.52 5.53 -13.28
C THR A 300 44.71 5.60 -12.32
N ILE A 301 45.79 6.20 -12.78
CA ILE A 301 47.00 6.57 -12.03
C ILE A 301 46.97 8.08 -11.83
N THR A 302 47.17 8.57 -10.61
CA THR A 302 47.24 10.01 -10.28
C THR A 302 48.58 10.35 -9.64
N ASN A 303 49.20 11.47 -10.03
CA ASN A 303 50.48 11.95 -9.46
C ASN A 303 50.32 13.27 -8.70
N SER A 304 50.53 13.28 -7.38
CA SER A 304 50.45 14.49 -6.53
C SER A 304 51.80 15.14 -6.22
N GLY A 305 52.92 14.48 -6.56
CA GLY A 305 54.29 14.96 -6.27
C GLY A 305 54.95 15.69 -7.45
N ALA A 306 56.27 15.53 -7.57
CA ALA A 306 57.02 15.97 -8.77
C ALA A 306 56.62 15.16 -10.02
N ALA A 307 56.95 15.65 -11.21
CA ALA A 307 56.63 14.95 -12.46
C ALA A 307 57.30 13.56 -12.52
N ALA A 308 56.53 12.54 -12.91
CA ALA A 308 56.99 11.17 -13.04
C ALA A 308 57.31 10.83 -14.51
N SER A 309 58.40 10.11 -14.73
CA SER A 309 58.81 9.56 -16.03
C SER A 309 59.08 8.05 -15.91
N GLY A 310 59.01 7.34 -17.05
CA GLY A 310 59.20 5.89 -17.11
C GLY A 310 58.13 5.11 -16.33
N VAL A 311 56.88 5.59 -16.36
CA VAL A 311 55.76 4.92 -15.68
C VAL A 311 55.45 3.58 -16.36
N SER A 312 55.40 2.50 -15.59
CA SER A 312 55.03 1.17 -16.06
C SER A 312 54.02 0.51 -15.12
N VAL A 313 53.19 -0.38 -15.69
CA VAL A 313 52.13 -1.11 -14.97
C VAL A 313 52.26 -2.59 -15.26
N VAL A 314 52.34 -3.41 -14.23
CA VAL A 314 52.51 -4.87 -14.36
C VAL A 314 51.51 -5.62 -13.48
N SER A 315 51.06 -6.78 -13.97
CA SER A 315 50.35 -7.79 -13.18
C SER A 315 51.31 -8.89 -12.77
N ASN A 316 51.14 -9.45 -11.58
CA ASN A 316 51.87 -10.64 -11.16
C ASN A 316 51.21 -11.96 -11.64
N ASP A 317 50.02 -11.89 -12.24
CA ASP A 317 49.29 -13.06 -12.74
C ASP A 317 48.87 -12.84 -14.21
N PRO A 318 49.24 -13.73 -15.15
CA PRO A 318 48.88 -13.61 -16.56
C PRO A 318 47.38 -13.75 -16.83
N GLN A 319 46.58 -14.27 -15.90
CA GLN A 319 45.13 -14.29 -16.02
C GLN A 319 44.51 -12.88 -15.90
N PHE A 320 45.23 -11.90 -15.33
CA PHE A 320 44.84 -10.50 -15.23
C PHE A 320 45.72 -9.66 -16.15
N VAL A 321 45.35 -9.60 -17.43
CA VAL A 321 46.17 -8.97 -18.46
C VAL A 321 46.05 -7.45 -18.37
N VAL A 322 47.17 -6.77 -18.10
CA VAL A 322 47.28 -5.30 -18.16
C VAL A 322 47.54 -4.86 -19.60
N SER A 323 46.81 -3.84 -20.07
CA SER A 323 46.99 -3.27 -21.41
C SER A 323 46.63 -1.79 -21.46
N GLY A 324 46.92 -1.10 -22.58
CA GLY A 324 46.39 0.23 -22.86
C GLY A 324 46.83 1.34 -21.91
N LEU A 325 48.07 1.31 -21.40
CA LEU A 325 48.63 2.42 -20.62
C LEU A 325 48.67 3.70 -21.47
N SER A 326 47.97 4.76 -21.04
CA SER A 326 47.78 5.97 -21.84
C SER A 326 48.97 6.92 -21.87
N SER A 327 49.88 6.84 -20.88
CA SER A 327 51.13 7.62 -20.87
C SER A 327 52.18 7.00 -19.94
N THR A 328 53.45 7.07 -20.34
CA THR A 328 54.63 6.71 -19.51
C THR A 328 55.22 7.93 -18.78
N THR A 329 54.63 9.11 -18.96
CA THR A 329 55.00 10.34 -18.24
C THR A 329 53.76 10.98 -17.63
N ILE A 330 53.83 11.38 -16.35
CA ILE A 330 52.70 11.94 -15.62
C ILE A 330 53.16 13.23 -14.96
N ALA A 331 52.56 14.36 -15.36
CA ALA A 331 52.84 15.66 -14.79
C ALA A 331 52.64 15.64 -13.26
N GLY A 332 53.50 16.37 -12.55
CA GLY A 332 53.34 16.57 -11.11
C GLY A 332 52.12 17.43 -10.78
N SER A 333 51.79 17.55 -9.50
CA SER A 333 50.69 18.42 -9.04
C SER A 333 49.32 18.10 -9.66
N GLY A 334 48.99 16.81 -9.83
CA GLY A 334 47.66 16.32 -10.19
C GLY A 334 47.51 15.69 -11.58
N GLY A 335 48.60 15.42 -12.30
CA GLY A 335 48.53 14.72 -13.59
C GLY A 335 48.03 13.28 -13.47
N THR A 336 47.46 12.74 -14.56
CA THR A 336 46.89 11.38 -14.59
C THR A 336 47.30 10.57 -15.82
N ALA A 337 47.20 9.23 -15.70
CA ALA A 337 47.26 8.25 -16.78
C ALA A 337 46.25 7.12 -16.51
N THR A 338 45.94 6.28 -17.49
CA THR A 338 44.96 5.19 -17.38
C THR A 338 45.50 3.90 -17.97
N TYR A 339 45.04 2.75 -17.49
CA TYR A 339 45.34 1.42 -18.05
C TYR A 339 44.12 0.49 -17.91
N ASN A 340 44.08 -0.58 -18.68
CA ASN A 340 43.00 -1.56 -18.68
C ASN A 340 43.46 -2.90 -18.08
N VAL A 341 42.53 -3.65 -17.48
CA VAL A 341 42.74 -5.03 -17.02
C VAL A 341 41.61 -5.92 -17.51
N THR A 342 41.96 -7.08 -18.05
CA THR A 342 41.02 -8.14 -18.47
C THR A 342 41.33 -9.44 -17.73
N PHE A 343 40.32 -10.02 -17.07
CA PHE A 343 40.44 -11.30 -16.37
C PHE A 343 40.03 -12.47 -17.30
N THR A 344 40.93 -13.42 -17.52
CA THR A 344 40.67 -14.66 -18.28
C THR A 344 41.14 -15.86 -17.45
N PRO A 345 40.24 -16.53 -16.71
CA PRO A 345 40.63 -17.64 -15.83
C PRO A 345 41.10 -18.85 -16.63
N SER A 346 42.19 -19.49 -16.21
CA SER A 346 42.66 -20.76 -16.79
C SER A 346 42.33 -21.99 -15.93
N ALA A 347 41.82 -21.80 -14.71
CA ALA A 347 41.43 -22.86 -13.78
C ALA A 347 40.18 -22.49 -12.98
N ALA A 348 39.48 -23.50 -12.46
CA ALA A 348 38.30 -23.31 -11.64
C ALA A 348 38.67 -22.75 -10.25
N GLY A 349 37.77 -21.97 -9.65
CA GLY A 349 37.95 -21.41 -8.32
C GLY A 349 38.48 -19.98 -8.30
N PRO A 350 38.71 -19.42 -7.09
CA PRO A 350 39.13 -18.04 -6.92
C PRO A 350 40.58 -17.82 -7.41
N GLN A 351 40.78 -16.72 -8.13
CA GLN A 351 42.05 -16.24 -8.66
C GLN A 351 42.27 -14.81 -8.18
N ALA A 352 43.51 -14.43 -7.91
CA ALA A 352 43.85 -13.12 -7.39
C ALA A 352 45.17 -12.61 -7.97
N ALA A 353 45.21 -11.32 -8.28
CA ALA A 353 46.40 -10.64 -8.80
C ALA A 353 46.65 -9.33 -8.07
N THR A 354 47.90 -8.89 -8.06
CA THR A 354 48.32 -7.56 -7.63
C THR A 354 48.88 -6.82 -8.82
N ILE A 355 48.23 -5.72 -9.19
CA ILE A 355 48.72 -4.78 -10.18
C ILE A 355 49.66 -3.79 -9.49
N THR A 356 50.85 -3.57 -10.06
CA THR A 356 51.86 -2.65 -9.52
C THR A 356 52.18 -1.56 -10.53
N VAL A 357 52.20 -0.31 -10.08
CA VAL A 357 52.65 0.85 -10.87
C VAL A 357 54.01 1.30 -10.35
N SER A 358 54.95 1.60 -11.24
CA SER A 358 56.29 2.09 -10.89
C SER A 358 56.72 3.23 -11.80
N SER A 359 57.69 4.05 -11.35
CA SER A 359 58.34 5.11 -12.14
C SER A 359 59.86 5.04 -11.96
N THR A 360 60.61 5.41 -13.01
CA THR A 360 62.08 5.47 -12.96
C THR A 360 62.62 6.78 -12.36
N THR A 361 61.74 7.72 -11.98
CA THR A 361 62.14 9.00 -11.39
C THR A 361 62.55 8.80 -9.93
N SER A 362 63.74 9.28 -9.56
CA SER A 362 64.28 9.14 -8.21
C SER A 362 63.32 9.69 -7.15
N GLY A 363 63.14 8.94 -6.06
CA GLY A 363 62.25 9.30 -4.96
C GLY A 363 60.75 9.03 -5.21
N SER A 364 60.37 8.38 -6.32
CA SER A 364 58.98 7.96 -6.56
C SER A 364 58.57 6.79 -5.66
N ASN A 365 57.28 6.73 -5.31
CA ASN A 365 56.64 5.55 -4.73
C ASN A 365 56.15 4.56 -5.81
N SER A 366 55.71 3.36 -5.38
CA SER A 366 55.19 2.27 -6.23
C SER A 366 53.84 1.74 -5.71
N PRO A 367 52.69 2.37 -6.04
CA PRO A 367 51.40 1.92 -5.54
C PRO A 367 50.95 0.59 -6.17
N THR A 368 50.12 -0.17 -5.45
CA THR A 368 49.56 -1.46 -5.89
C THR A 368 48.03 -1.51 -5.78
N SER A 369 47.41 -2.41 -6.55
CA SER A 369 45.96 -2.69 -6.50
C SER A 369 45.71 -4.20 -6.54
N SER A 370 45.00 -4.74 -5.54
CA SER A 370 44.62 -6.15 -5.49
C SER A 370 43.32 -6.40 -6.25
N LEU A 371 43.35 -7.33 -7.19
CA LEU A 371 42.23 -7.73 -8.04
C LEU A 371 41.90 -9.21 -7.80
N SER A 372 40.64 -9.59 -7.99
CA SER A 372 40.18 -10.97 -7.88
C SER A 372 39.15 -11.34 -8.95
N GLY A 373 38.94 -12.64 -9.15
CA GLY A 373 37.93 -13.20 -10.03
C GLY A 373 37.80 -14.70 -9.78
N THR A 374 36.73 -15.34 -10.26
CA THR A 374 36.50 -16.78 -10.08
C THR A 374 36.35 -17.46 -11.43
N GLY A 375 37.17 -18.48 -11.68
CA GLY A 375 37.01 -19.35 -12.84
C GLY A 375 35.92 -20.39 -12.62
N VAL A 376 35.04 -20.58 -13.60
CA VAL A 376 33.94 -21.55 -13.55
C VAL A 376 34.15 -22.65 -14.58
N ALA A 377 34.13 -23.91 -14.12
CA ALA A 377 34.24 -25.07 -14.98
C ALA A 377 32.89 -25.39 -15.67
N PRO A 378 32.89 -25.87 -16.93
CA PRO A 378 31.68 -26.30 -17.61
C PRO A 378 30.99 -27.48 -16.92
N VAL A 379 29.67 -27.43 -16.83
CA VAL A 379 28.81 -28.53 -16.37
C VAL A 379 27.73 -28.74 -17.43
N SER A 380 27.58 -29.97 -17.93
CA SER A 380 26.55 -30.29 -18.91
C SER A 380 25.17 -30.39 -18.26
N PRO A 381 24.13 -29.77 -18.85
CA PRO A 381 22.75 -29.93 -18.38
C PRO A 381 22.26 -31.37 -18.54
N SER A 382 21.34 -31.79 -17.67
CA SER A 382 20.71 -33.12 -17.69
C SER A 382 19.27 -33.03 -17.20
N VAL A 383 18.33 -33.61 -17.96
CA VAL A 383 16.90 -33.60 -17.66
C VAL A 383 16.26 -34.93 -18.00
N SER A 384 15.32 -35.37 -17.15
CA SER A 384 14.54 -36.59 -17.33
C SER A 384 13.08 -36.25 -17.65
N THR A 385 12.47 -36.99 -18.56
CA THR A 385 11.01 -36.95 -18.80
C THR A 385 10.35 -38.04 -17.97
N ASN A 386 9.34 -37.71 -17.18
CA ASN A 386 8.60 -38.66 -16.34
C ASN A 386 7.26 -39.01 -17.01
N ALA A 387 6.42 -39.87 -16.41
CA ALA A 387 5.10 -40.18 -16.95
C ALA A 387 4.14 -38.99 -16.75
N ALA A 388 3.28 -38.72 -17.74
CA ALA A 388 2.27 -37.68 -17.61
C ALA A 388 1.19 -38.13 -16.61
N THR A 389 0.57 -37.17 -15.92
CA THR A 389 -0.54 -37.40 -14.98
C THR A 389 -1.75 -36.58 -15.39
N ALA A 390 -2.92 -36.85 -14.78
CA ALA A 390 -4.17 -36.15 -15.07
C ALA A 390 -4.53 -36.11 -16.57
N THR A 391 -4.30 -37.22 -17.29
CA THR A 391 -4.45 -37.35 -18.74
C THR A 391 -5.90 -37.62 -19.12
N VAL A 392 -6.78 -36.66 -18.83
CA VAL A 392 -8.23 -36.79 -19.05
C VAL A 392 -8.72 -35.71 -19.99
N ASN A 393 -9.57 -36.10 -20.95
CA ASN A 393 -10.25 -35.18 -21.86
C ASN A 393 -9.28 -34.24 -22.59
N ALA A 394 -9.48 -32.93 -22.47
CA ALA A 394 -8.63 -31.92 -23.07
C ALA A 394 -7.43 -31.53 -22.18
N SER A 395 -7.04 -32.34 -21.20
CA SER A 395 -6.04 -31.96 -20.21
C SER A 395 -5.03 -33.07 -19.92
N ALA A 396 -3.79 -32.66 -19.66
CA ALA A 396 -2.73 -33.49 -19.15
C ALA A 396 -1.75 -32.64 -18.34
N THR A 397 -1.04 -33.27 -17.41
CA THR A 397 0.09 -32.67 -16.70
C THR A 397 1.37 -33.40 -17.12
N LEU A 398 2.26 -32.68 -17.80
CA LEU A 398 3.57 -33.19 -18.19
C LEU A 398 4.51 -33.11 -16.99
N ASN A 399 5.27 -34.16 -16.74
CA ASN A 399 6.16 -34.24 -15.58
C ASN A 399 7.61 -34.48 -16.03
N GLY A 400 8.56 -33.80 -15.38
CA GLY A 400 9.98 -33.91 -15.66
C GLY A 400 10.82 -33.66 -14.42
N THR A 401 12.10 -34.01 -14.50
CA THR A 401 13.08 -33.80 -13.42
C THR A 401 14.31 -33.13 -14.00
N ALA A 402 14.66 -31.94 -13.50
CA ALA A 402 15.92 -31.30 -13.82
C ALA A 402 17.01 -31.90 -12.92
N ASN A 403 17.84 -32.78 -13.47
CA ASN A 403 18.87 -33.48 -12.70
C ASN A 403 20.06 -32.56 -12.42
N THR A 404 20.51 -31.85 -13.46
CA THR A 404 21.64 -30.91 -13.40
C THR A 404 21.35 -29.73 -14.33
N PHE A 405 21.62 -28.50 -13.89
CA PHE A 405 21.62 -27.34 -14.79
C PHE A 405 23.00 -27.15 -15.41
N GLY A 406 23.00 -26.69 -16.65
CA GLY A 406 24.19 -26.31 -17.38
C GLY A 406 24.89 -25.15 -16.68
N VAL A 407 26.21 -25.19 -16.66
CA VAL A 407 27.07 -24.09 -16.24
C VAL A 407 28.11 -23.92 -17.34
N CYS A 408 28.30 -22.69 -17.83
CA CYS A 408 29.21 -22.39 -18.93
C CYS A 408 29.01 -23.27 -20.20
N PRO A 409 27.89 -23.11 -20.95
CA PRO A 409 26.85 -22.07 -20.80
C PRO A 409 25.82 -22.40 -19.72
N ALA A 410 25.24 -21.37 -19.10
CA ALA A 410 24.25 -21.53 -18.05
C ALA A 410 22.88 -21.91 -18.63
N THR A 411 22.18 -22.87 -18.03
CA THR A 411 20.77 -23.11 -18.39
C THR A 411 19.96 -21.84 -18.10
N THR A 412 19.25 -21.33 -19.10
CA THR A 412 18.39 -20.15 -18.98
C THR A 412 16.91 -20.51 -18.89
N GLN A 413 16.52 -21.69 -19.37
CA GLN A 413 15.12 -22.14 -19.38
C GLN A 413 15.00 -23.66 -19.23
N LYS A 414 13.89 -24.12 -18.64
CA LYS A 414 13.45 -25.52 -18.66
C LYS A 414 11.98 -25.60 -19.09
N GLY A 415 11.55 -26.75 -19.57
CA GLY A 415 10.14 -26.94 -19.93
C GLY A 415 9.87 -28.25 -20.62
N PHE A 416 8.82 -28.29 -21.43
CA PHE A 416 8.42 -29.46 -22.21
C PHE A 416 8.22 -29.11 -23.68
N VAL A 417 8.51 -30.06 -24.55
CA VAL A 417 8.06 -30.08 -25.95
C VAL A 417 7.09 -31.23 -26.13
N TYR A 418 5.96 -31.02 -26.80
CA TYR A 418 4.95 -32.05 -27.02
C TYR A 418 4.23 -31.88 -28.36
N SER A 419 3.74 -32.99 -28.91
CA SER A 419 3.04 -33.07 -30.20
C SER A 419 2.09 -34.25 -30.21
N LEU A 420 1.09 -34.23 -31.10
CA LEU A 420 0.35 -35.45 -31.43
C LEU A 420 1.36 -36.51 -31.87
N THR A 421 1.26 -37.73 -31.33
CA THR A 421 2.19 -38.81 -31.68
C THR A 421 2.16 -39.13 -33.18
N SER A 422 1.02 -38.91 -33.84
CA SER A 422 0.86 -39.04 -35.29
C SER A 422 1.64 -38.00 -36.09
N ASP A 423 1.83 -36.80 -35.54
CA ASP A 423 2.49 -35.70 -36.24
C ASP A 423 4.00 -35.76 -36.02
N ASN A 424 4.40 -36.00 -34.77
CA ASN A 424 5.80 -36.14 -34.39
C ASN A 424 5.93 -36.99 -33.12
N ASN A 425 6.59 -38.14 -33.24
CA ASN A 425 6.79 -39.05 -32.13
C ASN A 425 8.08 -38.78 -31.32
N THR A 426 8.92 -37.85 -31.77
CA THR A 426 10.21 -37.46 -31.15
C THR A 426 10.32 -35.94 -31.05
N PRO A 427 9.41 -35.27 -30.31
CA PRO A 427 9.28 -33.82 -30.35
C PRO A 427 10.58 -33.11 -29.98
N THR A 428 10.93 -32.10 -30.78
CA THR A 428 12.04 -31.17 -30.57
C THR A 428 11.53 -29.75 -30.88
N ALA A 429 12.07 -28.75 -30.18
CA ALA A 429 11.67 -27.36 -30.35
C ALA A 429 11.82 -26.93 -31.83
N GLY A 430 10.77 -26.33 -32.39
CA GLY A 430 10.69 -25.93 -33.80
C GLY A 430 10.30 -27.05 -34.78
N GLY A 431 10.11 -28.29 -34.32
CA GLY A 431 9.65 -29.40 -35.15
C GLY A 431 8.19 -29.27 -35.59
N PHE A 432 7.82 -29.94 -36.69
CA PHE A 432 6.44 -29.97 -37.19
C PHE A 432 5.48 -30.51 -36.12
N GLY A 433 4.37 -29.81 -35.90
CA GLY A 433 3.34 -30.19 -34.91
C GLY A 433 3.78 -30.10 -33.45
N VAL A 434 4.99 -29.58 -33.15
CA VAL A 434 5.55 -29.50 -31.79
C VAL A 434 5.23 -28.16 -31.14
N ILE A 435 4.63 -28.21 -29.95
CA ILE A 435 4.44 -27.08 -29.06
C ILE A 435 5.56 -27.08 -28.02
N THR A 436 6.20 -25.92 -27.83
CA THR A 436 7.22 -25.71 -26.79
C THR A 436 6.58 -24.95 -25.63
N SER A 437 6.58 -25.54 -24.44
CA SER A 437 5.96 -25.00 -23.24
C SER A 437 7.01 -24.80 -22.13
N PRO A 438 7.49 -23.57 -21.92
CA PRO A 438 8.46 -23.28 -20.87
C PRO A 438 7.83 -23.29 -19.48
N VAL A 439 8.58 -23.77 -18.50
CA VAL A 439 8.19 -23.72 -17.08
C VAL A 439 8.96 -22.61 -16.40
N THR A 440 8.23 -21.66 -15.82
CA THR A 440 8.80 -20.50 -15.12
C THR A 440 8.36 -20.48 -13.66
N PRO A 441 9.23 -20.07 -12.72
CA PRO A 441 10.64 -19.69 -12.90
C PRO A 441 11.58 -20.91 -13.14
N LEU A 442 12.82 -20.68 -13.58
CA LEU A 442 13.82 -21.75 -13.80
C LEU A 442 14.06 -22.59 -12.52
N GLY A 443 14.02 -21.96 -11.34
CA GLY A 443 14.12 -22.65 -10.04
C GLY A 443 15.44 -23.38 -9.81
N THR A 444 15.43 -24.41 -8.95
CA THR A 444 16.55 -25.32 -8.69
C THR A 444 16.38 -26.66 -9.42
N THR A 445 17.36 -27.55 -9.29
CA THR A 445 17.21 -28.96 -9.67
C THR A 445 16.07 -29.61 -8.88
N GLY A 446 15.48 -30.66 -9.45
CA GLY A 446 14.32 -31.35 -8.89
C GLY A 446 13.16 -31.51 -9.88
N VAL A 447 12.04 -32.02 -9.36
CA VAL A 447 10.82 -32.27 -10.15
C VAL A 447 10.18 -30.96 -10.59
N PHE A 448 9.61 -30.96 -11.78
CA PHE A 448 8.78 -29.87 -12.29
C PHE A 448 7.68 -30.43 -13.18
N SER A 449 6.57 -29.70 -13.29
CA SER A 449 5.43 -30.11 -14.08
C SER A 449 4.79 -28.94 -14.80
N GLN A 450 4.00 -29.23 -15.83
CA GLN A 450 3.23 -28.26 -16.60
C GLN A 450 1.88 -28.84 -16.99
N ALA A 451 0.80 -28.20 -16.54
CA ALA A 451 -0.53 -28.48 -17.06
C ALA A 451 -0.66 -27.96 -18.49
N ILE A 452 -1.20 -28.77 -19.40
CA ILE A 452 -1.39 -28.45 -20.81
C ILE A 452 -2.82 -28.78 -21.27
N THR A 453 -3.28 -28.05 -22.28
CA THR A 453 -4.51 -28.34 -23.00
C THR A 453 -4.19 -29.10 -24.29
N VAL A 454 -4.93 -30.16 -24.54
CA VAL A 454 -4.72 -31.11 -25.65
C VAL A 454 -6.05 -31.53 -26.26
N THR A 455 -5.99 -32.19 -27.42
CA THR A 455 -7.18 -32.76 -28.06
C THR A 455 -7.66 -33.99 -27.27
N PRO A 456 -8.95 -34.08 -26.89
CA PRO A 456 -9.52 -35.28 -26.27
C PRO A 456 -9.40 -36.53 -27.15
N GLY A 457 -9.18 -37.69 -26.52
CA GLY A 457 -9.10 -38.97 -27.21
C GLY A 457 -7.85 -39.20 -28.07
N ALA A 458 -6.85 -38.32 -27.97
CA ALA A 458 -5.66 -38.36 -28.82
C ALA A 458 -4.39 -38.79 -28.06
N GLY A 459 -3.46 -39.41 -28.79
CA GLY A 459 -2.14 -39.78 -28.30
C GLY A 459 -1.11 -38.68 -28.53
N TYR A 460 -0.28 -38.42 -27.51
CA TYR A 460 0.76 -37.40 -27.52
C TYR A 460 2.12 -38.00 -27.15
N SER A 461 3.16 -37.50 -27.81
CA SER A 461 4.56 -37.71 -27.44
C SER A 461 5.11 -36.42 -26.84
N TYR A 462 5.96 -36.52 -25.81
CA TYR A 462 6.58 -35.35 -25.20
C TYR A 462 7.96 -35.62 -24.60
N ARG A 463 8.73 -34.55 -24.40
CA ARG A 463 10.05 -34.56 -23.75
C ARG A 463 10.20 -33.35 -22.84
N ALA A 464 10.81 -33.55 -21.67
CA ALA A 464 11.34 -32.46 -20.88
C ALA A 464 12.61 -31.89 -21.54
N TYR A 465 12.85 -30.58 -21.43
CA TYR A 465 14.04 -29.94 -21.95
C TYR A 465 14.68 -28.96 -20.97
N GLN A 466 15.95 -28.68 -21.19
CA GLN A 466 16.66 -27.48 -20.72
C GLN A 466 17.26 -26.75 -21.92
N PHE A 467 17.32 -25.43 -21.85
CA PHE A 467 17.84 -24.55 -22.89
C PHE A 467 18.81 -23.53 -22.28
N ASP A 468 19.96 -23.33 -22.93
CA ASP A 468 21.07 -22.48 -22.45
C ASP A 468 21.18 -21.12 -23.16
N GLY A 469 20.19 -20.79 -24.02
CA GLY A 469 20.21 -19.61 -24.88
C GLY A 469 20.60 -19.92 -26.34
N SER A 470 21.24 -21.07 -26.60
CA SER A 470 21.63 -21.49 -27.94
C SER A 470 21.21 -22.91 -28.30
N ALA A 471 21.24 -23.85 -27.35
CA ALA A 471 21.04 -25.28 -27.59
C ALA A 471 20.06 -25.87 -26.57
N TYR A 472 19.31 -26.89 -27.02
CA TYR A 472 18.39 -27.65 -26.19
C TYR A 472 19.00 -29.00 -25.78
N THR A 473 18.87 -29.33 -24.50
CA THR A 473 19.13 -30.68 -23.98
C THR A 473 17.81 -31.32 -23.58
N TYR A 474 17.51 -32.50 -24.14
CA TYR A 474 16.23 -33.17 -23.96
C TYR A 474 16.36 -34.46 -23.15
N GLY A 475 15.33 -34.77 -22.36
CA GLY A 475 15.15 -36.08 -21.75
C GLY A 475 14.70 -37.13 -22.76
N THR A 476 14.41 -38.34 -22.31
CA THR A 476 13.82 -39.40 -23.15
C THR A 476 12.40 -39.04 -23.59
N VAL A 477 11.89 -39.68 -24.64
CA VAL A 477 10.49 -39.52 -25.06
C VAL A 477 9.58 -40.27 -24.09
N SER A 478 8.50 -39.61 -23.66
CA SER A 478 7.38 -40.23 -22.98
C SER A 478 6.10 -40.03 -23.80
N THR A 479 5.11 -40.90 -23.63
CA THR A 479 3.83 -40.81 -24.33
C THR A 479 2.67 -40.87 -23.35
N PHE A 480 1.54 -40.28 -23.73
CA PHE A 480 0.27 -40.42 -23.03
C PHE A 480 -0.89 -40.34 -24.02
N ALA A 481 -2.05 -40.82 -23.62
CA ALA A 481 -3.29 -40.62 -24.34
C ALA A 481 -4.31 -39.97 -23.41
N THR A 482 -5.14 -39.09 -23.94
CA THR A 482 -6.29 -38.55 -23.22
C THR A 482 -7.54 -39.39 -23.46
N THR A 483 -8.44 -39.38 -22.48
CA THR A 483 -9.78 -39.97 -22.66
C THR A 483 -10.63 -39.14 -23.62
N ALA A 484 -11.57 -39.79 -24.31
CA ALA A 484 -12.56 -39.10 -25.12
C ALA A 484 -13.53 -38.29 -24.24
N LEU A 485 -13.95 -37.12 -24.75
CA LEU A 485 -14.99 -36.27 -24.18
C LEU A 485 -16.18 -36.28 -25.13
N PHE A 486 -17.34 -36.69 -24.64
CA PHE A 486 -18.58 -36.66 -25.40
C PHE A 486 -19.38 -35.41 -25.02
N THR A 487 -19.79 -34.66 -26.02
CA THR A 487 -20.65 -33.49 -25.84
C THR A 487 -22.00 -33.77 -26.49
N SER A 488 -23.11 -33.48 -25.81
CA SER A 488 -24.41 -33.58 -26.47
C SER A 488 -24.44 -32.65 -27.68
N GLN A 489 -24.94 -33.11 -28.82
CA GLN A 489 -25.13 -32.30 -30.03
C GLN A 489 -26.60 -32.02 -30.36
N ALA A 490 -27.52 -32.73 -29.69
CA ALA A 490 -28.95 -32.49 -29.70
C ALA A 490 -29.58 -33.11 -28.45
N SER A 491 -30.82 -32.71 -28.13
CA SER A 491 -31.66 -33.42 -27.16
C SER A 491 -31.97 -34.84 -27.66
N GLY A 492 -31.92 -35.83 -26.76
CA GLY A 492 -32.11 -37.22 -27.15
C GLY A 492 -31.87 -38.23 -26.05
N ASP A 493 -31.95 -39.51 -26.41
CA ASP A 493 -31.63 -40.63 -25.53
C ASP A 493 -30.11 -40.72 -25.32
N TRP A 494 -29.67 -40.91 -24.08
CA TRP A 494 -28.27 -41.15 -23.75
C TRP A 494 -27.68 -42.31 -24.58
N ASN A 495 -28.45 -43.36 -24.81
CA ASN A 495 -28.00 -44.58 -25.50
C ASN A 495 -28.07 -44.49 -27.04
N VAL A 496 -28.34 -43.31 -27.60
CA VAL A 496 -28.37 -43.09 -29.05
C VAL A 496 -27.14 -42.32 -29.50
N ALA A 497 -26.41 -42.87 -30.46
CA ALA A 497 -25.18 -42.30 -31.00
C ALA A 497 -25.34 -40.86 -31.52
N ALA A 498 -26.47 -40.58 -32.19
CA ALA A 498 -26.76 -39.26 -32.75
C ALA A 498 -26.95 -38.16 -31.68
N THR A 499 -27.16 -38.51 -30.41
CA THR A 499 -27.22 -37.55 -29.29
C THR A 499 -25.86 -36.88 -29.05
N TRP A 500 -24.76 -37.50 -29.47
CA TRP A 500 -23.40 -37.09 -29.12
C TRP A 500 -22.58 -36.67 -30.34
N ASP A 501 -21.73 -35.67 -30.16
CA ASP A 501 -20.83 -35.08 -31.17
C ASP A 501 -19.92 -36.09 -31.89
N LEU A 502 -19.46 -37.12 -31.18
CA LEU A 502 -18.64 -38.20 -31.76
C LEU A 502 -19.45 -39.27 -32.51
N ASN A 503 -20.77 -39.08 -32.65
CA ASN A 503 -21.71 -40.03 -33.26
C ASN A 503 -21.53 -41.47 -32.73
N ALA A 504 -21.35 -41.59 -31.41
CA ALA A 504 -21.18 -42.83 -30.68
C ALA A 504 -21.74 -42.67 -29.25
N VAL A 505 -22.11 -43.78 -28.61
CA VAL A 505 -22.62 -43.76 -27.24
C VAL A 505 -21.46 -43.64 -26.25
N PRO A 506 -21.49 -42.70 -25.28
CA PRO A 506 -20.44 -42.56 -24.27
C PRO A 506 -20.31 -43.84 -23.46
N THR A 507 -19.11 -44.40 -23.43
CA THR A 507 -18.79 -45.52 -22.56
C THR A 507 -18.76 -45.06 -21.09
N ASN A 508 -18.85 -46.00 -20.15
CA ASN A 508 -18.88 -45.71 -18.70
C ASN A 508 -17.71 -44.83 -18.24
N GLY A 509 -16.51 -45.01 -18.83
CA GLY A 509 -15.29 -44.28 -18.51
C GLY A 509 -14.98 -43.06 -19.38
N ALA A 510 -15.83 -42.72 -20.36
CA ALA A 510 -15.69 -41.50 -21.13
C ALA A 510 -16.32 -40.32 -20.40
N ALA A 511 -15.72 -39.13 -20.40
CA ALA A 511 -16.35 -37.97 -19.79
C ALA A 511 -17.49 -37.43 -20.68
N VAL A 512 -18.49 -36.82 -20.05
CA VAL A 512 -19.69 -36.31 -20.74
C VAL A 512 -19.99 -34.87 -20.34
N VAL A 513 -20.40 -34.06 -21.33
CA VAL A 513 -20.99 -32.73 -21.12
C VAL A 513 -22.34 -32.66 -21.85
N ILE A 514 -23.40 -32.39 -21.11
CA ILE A 514 -24.72 -32.05 -21.68
C ILE A 514 -24.81 -30.52 -21.79
N ARG A 515 -24.88 -30.01 -23.02
CA ARG A 515 -24.90 -28.56 -23.31
C ARG A 515 -26.18 -27.91 -22.78
N ALA A 516 -26.10 -26.60 -22.54
CA ALA A 516 -27.18 -25.81 -21.95
C ALA A 516 -28.53 -25.89 -22.69
N ALA A 517 -28.52 -26.10 -24.01
CA ALA A 517 -29.74 -26.16 -24.83
C ALA A 517 -30.36 -27.56 -24.91
N ASP A 518 -29.64 -28.60 -24.48
CA ASP A 518 -30.02 -29.98 -24.74
C ASP A 518 -30.67 -30.63 -23.50
N ILE A 519 -31.65 -31.49 -23.75
CA ILE A 519 -32.24 -32.41 -22.77
C ILE A 519 -31.82 -33.82 -23.16
N VAL A 520 -30.96 -34.42 -22.34
CA VAL A 520 -30.56 -35.82 -22.52
C VAL A 520 -31.29 -36.67 -21.49
N TYR A 521 -32.02 -37.67 -21.96
CA TYR A 521 -32.79 -38.55 -21.09
C TYR A 521 -32.21 -39.96 -21.05
N THR A 522 -32.55 -40.71 -20.01
CA THR A 522 -32.37 -42.16 -19.97
C THR A 522 -33.63 -42.86 -19.47
N ASN A 523 -33.95 -44.00 -20.08
CA ASN A 523 -34.98 -44.95 -19.66
C ASN A 523 -34.35 -46.30 -19.21
N THR A 524 -33.03 -46.35 -19.09
CA THR A 524 -32.26 -47.48 -18.56
C THR A 524 -31.28 -47.03 -17.48
N SER A 525 -30.72 -48.00 -16.75
CA SER A 525 -29.65 -47.72 -15.79
C SER A 525 -28.33 -47.38 -16.48
N LEU A 526 -27.68 -46.30 -16.04
CA LEU A 526 -26.34 -45.87 -16.46
C LEU A 526 -25.35 -46.12 -15.31
N ASN A 527 -24.16 -46.65 -15.62
CA ASN A 527 -23.05 -46.73 -14.66
C ASN A 527 -21.90 -45.83 -15.14
N ARG A 528 -21.66 -44.73 -14.44
CA ARG A 528 -20.73 -43.68 -14.85
C ARG A 528 -19.49 -43.72 -13.96
N THR A 529 -18.32 -43.98 -14.53
CA THR A 529 -17.04 -43.96 -13.80
C THR A 529 -16.19 -42.73 -14.09
N ALA A 530 -16.58 -41.93 -15.10
CA ALA A 530 -15.98 -40.66 -15.43
C ALA A 530 -16.96 -39.49 -15.21
N SER A 531 -16.42 -38.27 -15.21
CA SER A 531 -17.19 -37.04 -14.98
C SER A 531 -18.35 -36.90 -15.97
N THR A 532 -19.51 -36.52 -15.43
CA THR A 532 -20.72 -36.20 -16.20
C THR A 532 -21.18 -34.80 -15.79
N THR A 533 -21.07 -33.85 -16.71
CA THR A 533 -21.40 -32.43 -16.47
C THR A 533 -22.72 -32.07 -17.12
N ILE A 534 -23.65 -31.50 -16.36
CA ILE A 534 -25.00 -31.14 -16.78
C ILE A 534 -25.14 -29.61 -16.82
N ASN A 535 -24.99 -29.02 -18.01
CA ASN A 535 -25.27 -27.59 -18.20
C ASN A 535 -26.70 -27.35 -18.70
N GLY A 536 -27.27 -28.30 -19.43
CA GLY A 536 -28.67 -28.34 -19.86
C GLY A 536 -29.54 -29.12 -18.90
N SER A 537 -30.22 -30.15 -19.39
CA SER A 537 -31.07 -31.01 -18.57
C SER A 537 -30.72 -32.48 -18.68
N PHE A 538 -30.72 -33.18 -17.55
CA PHE A 538 -30.71 -34.64 -17.48
C PHE A 538 -32.08 -35.12 -17.03
N GLU A 539 -32.72 -35.98 -17.83
CA GLU A 539 -34.08 -36.46 -17.58
C GLU A 539 -34.11 -37.97 -17.28
N LEU A 540 -34.69 -38.33 -16.14
CA LEU A 540 -34.96 -39.70 -15.74
C LEU A 540 -36.38 -40.08 -16.16
N ARG A 541 -36.50 -41.01 -17.10
CA ARG A 541 -37.77 -41.63 -17.51
C ARG A 541 -37.95 -42.99 -16.83
N SER A 542 -39.10 -43.64 -17.06
CA SER A 542 -39.36 -44.99 -16.54
C SER A 542 -38.23 -45.96 -16.88
N GLY A 543 -37.67 -46.62 -15.86
CA GLY A 543 -36.49 -47.50 -15.94
C GLY A 543 -35.13 -46.79 -15.90
N GLY A 544 -35.13 -45.45 -16.00
CA GLY A 544 -33.94 -44.60 -15.96
C GLY A 544 -33.34 -44.51 -14.56
N TYR A 545 -32.03 -44.69 -14.47
CA TYR A 545 -31.26 -44.55 -13.22
C TYR A 545 -29.80 -44.23 -13.55
N ALA A 546 -29.04 -43.64 -12.64
CA ALA A 546 -27.59 -43.49 -12.79
C ALA A 546 -26.86 -43.83 -11.48
N SER A 547 -25.70 -44.46 -11.61
CA SER A 547 -24.80 -44.82 -10.50
C SER A 547 -23.34 -44.54 -10.84
N GLY A 548 -22.45 -44.67 -9.85
CA GLY A 548 -21.00 -44.50 -10.00
C GLY A 548 -20.47 -43.17 -9.44
N THR A 549 -20.04 -42.26 -10.32
CA THR A 549 -19.48 -40.95 -9.96
C THR A 549 -20.55 -39.87 -9.99
N ASP A 550 -20.57 -39.00 -8.98
CA ASP A 550 -21.48 -37.84 -8.85
C ASP A 550 -21.49 -36.96 -10.11
N PHE A 551 -22.69 -36.54 -10.49
CA PHE A 551 -22.91 -35.63 -11.61
C PHE A 551 -22.61 -34.20 -11.18
N ASN A 552 -21.99 -33.43 -12.08
CA ASN A 552 -21.62 -32.04 -11.84
C ASN A 552 -22.62 -31.12 -12.54
N TYR A 553 -23.35 -30.31 -11.78
CA TYR A 553 -24.34 -29.39 -12.34
C TYR A 553 -23.75 -28.00 -12.56
N GLY A 554 -23.95 -27.46 -13.77
CA GLY A 554 -23.68 -26.06 -14.06
C GLY A 554 -24.74 -25.13 -13.47
N VAL A 555 -24.55 -23.81 -13.62
CA VAL A 555 -25.44 -22.77 -13.06
C VAL A 555 -26.89 -22.80 -13.56
N ASN A 556 -27.17 -23.53 -14.66
CA ASN A 556 -28.52 -23.76 -15.19
C ASN A 556 -28.88 -25.26 -15.25
N GLY A 557 -28.01 -26.11 -14.71
CA GLY A 557 -28.15 -27.55 -14.80
C GLY A 557 -29.44 -28.03 -14.14
N THR A 558 -30.26 -28.74 -14.91
CA THR A 558 -31.60 -29.18 -14.49
C THR A 558 -31.65 -30.70 -14.39
N LEU A 559 -32.21 -31.20 -13.29
CA LEU A 559 -32.59 -32.61 -13.15
C LEU A 559 -34.10 -32.74 -13.33
N ILE A 560 -34.54 -33.57 -14.26
CA ILE A 560 -35.95 -33.79 -14.55
C ILE A 560 -36.31 -35.22 -14.15
N PHE A 561 -37.26 -35.36 -13.23
CA PHE A 561 -37.97 -36.62 -12.99
C PHE A 561 -39.21 -36.62 -13.88
N ASN A 562 -39.20 -37.47 -14.89
CA ASN A 562 -40.34 -37.71 -15.78
C ASN A 562 -40.70 -39.20 -15.75
N ASP A 563 -40.71 -39.75 -14.53
CA ASP A 563 -40.99 -41.15 -14.28
C ASP A 563 -42.50 -41.38 -14.27
N GLY A 564 -42.96 -42.29 -15.12
CA GLY A 564 -44.37 -42.70 -15.21
C GLY A 564 -44.70 -43.94 -14.37
N ALA A 565 -43.75 -44.46 -13.61
CA ALA A 565 -43.88 -45.73 -12.88
C ALA A 565 -44.30 -45.57 -11.40
N GLY A 566 -44.61 -44.34 -10.94
CA GLY A 566 -45.05 -44.05 -9.58
C GLY A 566 -44.16 -43.02 -8.88
N VAL A 567 -43.86 -43.25 -7.60
CA VAL A 567 -42.99 -42.37 -6.81
C VAL A 567 -41.53 -42.81 -6.94
N TYR A 568 -40.73 -42.00 -7.61
CA TYR A 568 -39.31 -42.25 -7.82
C TYR A 568 -38.51 -42.04 -6.53
N GLY A 569 -37.81 -43.08 -6.07
CA GLY A 569 -36.97 -43.00 -4.88
C GLY A 569 -35.63 -42.35 -5.17
N VAL A 570 -35.26 -41.34 -4.38
CA VAL A 570 -33.93 -40.71 -4.42
C VAL A 570 -33.24 -40.93 -3.08
N ASN A 571 -32.19 -41.73 -3.08
CA ASN A 571 -31.38 -42.09 -1.93
C ASN A 571 -30.14 -41.19 -1.81
N ASN A 572 -29.37 -41.40 -0.74
CA ASN A 572 -28.16 -40.62 -0.46
C ASN A 572 -26.97 -41.01 -1.37
N THR A 573 -26.97 -42.20 -1.95
CA THR A 573 -25.94 -42.70 -2.88
C THR A 573 -26.22 -42.38 -4.35
N ASP A 574 -27.34 -41.71 -4.65
CA ASP A 574 -27.78 -41.49 -6.02
C ASP A 574 -27.01 -40.33 -6.67
N VAL A 575 -26.17 -40.67 -7.64
CA VAL A 575 -25.15 -39.78 -8.22
C VAL A 575 -25.71 -38.66 -9.09
N PHE A 576 -26.93 -38.84 -9.60
CA PHE A 576 -27.62 -37.84 -10.43
C PHE A 576 -28.20 -36.70 -9.58
N TRP A 577 -28.30 -36.86 -8.25
CA TRP A 577 -28.60 -35.77 -7.34
C TRP A 577 -27.65 -35.89 -6.17
N PRO A 578 -26.41 -35.35 -6.25
CA PRO A 578 -25.47 -35.39 -5.13
C PRO A 578 -25.84 -34.38 -4.04
N ALA A 579 -25.39 -34.57 -2.80
CA ALA A 579 -25.72 -33.67 -1.68
C ALA A 579 -24.94 -32.37 -1.76
N THR A 580 -23.68 -32.47 -2.18
CA THR A 580 -22.82 -31.35 -2.56
C THR A 580 -22.91 -31.17 -4.07
N ASN A 581 -23.00 -29.92 -4.54
CA ASN A 581 -23.07 -29.60 -5.98
C ASN A 581 -24.24 -30.28 -6.72
N GLY A 582 -25.39 -30.40 -6.04
CA GLY A 582 -26.62 -30.91 -6.63
C GLY A 582 -27.17 -30.03 -7.76
N PRO A 583 -28.25 -30.49 -8.42
CA PRO A 583 -28.93 -29.76 -9.49
C PRO A 583 -29.31 -28.33 -9.08
N PHE A 584 -29.08 -27.39 -9.99
CA PHE A 584 -29.50 -26.01 -9.80
C PHE A 584 -31.02 -25.91 -9.89
N ASN A 585 -31.63 -26.57 -10.88
CA ASN A 585 -33.09 -26.69 -11.03
C ASN A 585 -33.52 -28.16 -10.95
N VAL A 586 -34.72 -28.39 -10.43
CA VAL A 586 -35.34 -29.71 -10.40
C VAL A 586 -36.78 -29.61 -10.89
N THR A 587 -37.17 -30.50 -11.80
CA THR A 587 -38.54 -30.63 -12.28
C THR A 587 -39.07 -32.03 -11.95
N VAL A 588 -40.24 -32.10 -11.33
CA VAL A 588 -40.90 -33.34 -10.95
C VAL A 588 -42.23 -33.44 -11.69
N ASN A 589 -42.27 -34.30 -12.69
CA ASN A 589 -43.43 -34.63 -13.50
C ASN A 589 -43.92 -36.06 -13.20
N ASN A 590 -45.15 -36.36 -13.58
CA ASN A 590 -45.68 -37.71 -13.63
C ASN A 590 -46.49 -37.89 -14.94
N PRO A 591 -45.86 -38.40 -16.02
CA PRO A 591 -46.55 -38.69 -17.27
C PRO A 591 -47.38 -39.98 -17.22
N GLY A 592 -47.16 -40.84 -16.22
CA GLY A 592 -47.76 -42.17 -16.15
C GLY A 592 -49.11 -42.21 -15.43
N PRO A 593 -49.88 -43.31 -15.58
CA PRO A 593 -51.22 -43.43 -15.01
C PRO A 593 -51.23 -43.69 -13.49
N ILE A 594 -50.08 -44.03 -12.89
CA ILE A 594 -49.98 -44.39 -11.48
C ILE A 594 -50.03 -43.12 -10.63
N ASN A 595 -50.98 -43.07 -9.70
CA ASN A 595 -51.23 -41.95 -8.81
C ASN A 595 -51.25 -42.39 -7.33
N PRO A 596 -50.59 -41.66 -6.41
CA PRO A 596 -49.72 -40.52 -6.69
C PRO A 596 -48.37 -40.94 -7.31
N GLY A 597 -47.83 -40.12 -8.20
CA GLY A 597 -46.44 -40.20 -8.67
C GLY A 597 -45.58 -39.07 -8.11
N GLY A 598 -44.37 -38.91 -8.66
CA GLY A 598 -43.42 -37.86 -8.29
C GLY A 598 -42.14 -38.42 -7.69
N ILE A 599 -41.62 -37.82 -6.63
CA ILE A 599 -40.36 -38.23 -5.98
C ILE A 599 -40.51 -38.48 -4.48
N ARG A 600 -39.64 -39.35 -3.94
CA ARG A 600 -39.40 -39.52 -2.51
C ARG A 600 -37.92 -39.37 -2.20
N LEU A 601 -37.56 -38.34 -1.44
CA LEU A 601 -36.19 -38.15 -0.95
C LEU A 601 -35.99 -38.94 0.35
N ASN A 602 -34.96 -39.76 0.43
CA ASN A 602 -34.66 -40.59 1.62
C ASN A 602 -33.36 -40.15 2.31
N ASN A 603 -33.40 -40.04 3.64
CA ASN A 603 -32.23 -40.00 4.55
C ASN A 603 -31.19 -38.88 4.34
N MET A 604 -31.49 -37.80 3.60
CA MET A 604 -30.52 -36.72 3.39
C MET A 604 -31.15 -35.34 3.17
N THR A 605 -30.31 -34.32 3.38
CA THR A 605 -30.62 -32.94 3.04
C THR A 605 -30.29 -32.67 1.58
N ARG A 606 -31.24 -32.08 0.84
CA ARG A 606 -31.05 -31.59 -0.53
C ARG A 606 -31.31 -30.09 -0.56
N THR A 607 -30.59 -29.38 -1.42
CA THR A 607 -30.80 -27.95 -1.66
C THR A 607 -31.05 -27.74 -3.14
N VAL A 608 -32.04 -26.90 -3.46
CA VAL A 608 -32.30 -26.41 -4.82
C VAL A 608 -32.24 -24.89 -4.79
N ILE A 609 -31.29 -24.34 -5.56
CA ILE A 609 -30.96 -22.92 -5.56
C ILE A 609 -31.77 -22.17 -6.61
N GLY A 610 -32.04 -22.81 -7.75
CA GLY A 610 -32.91 -22.32 -8.81
C GLY A 610 -34.36 -22.73 -8.62
N ALA A 611 -34.98 -23.22 -9.68
CA ALA A 611 -36.38 -23.61 -9.70
C ALA A 611 -36.57 -25.07 -9.25
N PHE A 612 -37.45 -25.28 -8.27
CA PHE A 612 -38.06 -26.57 -7.97
C PHE A 612 -39.49 -26.56 -8.48
N VAL A 613 -39.77 -27.30 -9.54
CA VAL A 613 -41.08 -27.36 -10.19
C VAL A 613 -41.72 -28.71 -9.93
N VAL A 614 -42.98 -28.73 -9.50
CA VAL A 614 -43.76 -29.95 -9.31
C VAL A 614 -45.10 -29.84 -10.01
N GLY A 615 -45.46 -30.88 -10.77
CA GLY A 615 -46.76 -30.99 -11.45
C GLY A 615 -46.64 -31.69 -12.78
N GLY A 616 -47.76 -32.00 -13.43
CA GLY A 616 -47.76 -32.76 -14.67
C GLY A 616 -49.15 -33.15 -15.12
N THR A 617 -49.22 -34.08 -16.07
CA THR A 617 -50.50 -34.62 -16.55
C THR A 617 -51.24 -35.37 -15.45
N ASN A 618 -50.52 -36.06 -14.56
CA ASN A 618 -51.05 -36.80 -13.41
C ASN A 618 -50.48 -36.24 -12.10
N LEU A 619 -50.93 -36.76 -10.95
CA LEU A 619 -50.48 -36.30 -9.63
C LEU A 619 -48.97 -36.54 -9.49
N ALA A 620 -48.23 -35.45 -9.32
CA ALA A 620 -46.79 -35.45 -9.11
C ALA A 620 -46.50 -34.76 -7.79
N GLY A 621 -45.83 -35.45 -6.86
CA GLY A 621 -45.59 -34.93 -5.53
C GLY A 621 -44.14 -35.02 -5.06
N LEU A 622 -43.84 -34.25 -4.03
CA LEU A 622 -42.65 -34.41 -3.21
C LEU A 622 -42.97 -35.12 -1.90
N ASN A 623 -42.32 -36.25 -1.65
CA ASN A 623 -42.33 -36.95 -0.37
C ASN A 623 -40.95 -36.87 0.29
N LEU A 624 -40.91 -36.66 1.61
CA LEU A 624 -39.69 -36.64 2.40
C LEU A 624 -39.74 -37.77 3.43
N ASN A 625 -38.75 -38.67 3.38
CA ASN A 625 -38.59 -39.76 4.33
C ASN A 625 -37.26 -39.60 5.06
N SER A 626 -37.32 -39.04 6.28
CA SER A 626 -36.14 -38.65 7.06
C SER A 626 -35.17 -37.75 6.25
N ALA A 627 -35.72 -36.89 5.41
CA ALA A 627 -35.00 -36.00 4.50
C ALA A 627 -35.44 -34.54 4.71
N THR A 628 -34.60 -33.59 4.31
CA THR A 628 -34.93 -32.15 4.31
C THR A 628 -34.68 -31.59 2.92
N LEU A 629 -35.62 -30.80 2.38
CA LEU A 629 -35.44 -30.08 1.13
C LEU A 629 -35.39 -28.57 1.39
N PHE A 630 -34.25 -27.95 1.13
CA PHE A 630 -34.07 -26.50 1.14
C PHE A 630 -34.36 -25.90 -0.23
N LEU A 631 -35.24 -24.91 -0.28
CA LEU A 631 -35.66 -24.21 -1.49
C LEU A 631 -35.24 -22.73 -1.39
N ASN A 632 -34.18 -22.36 -2.08
CA ASN A 632 -33.64 -20.99 -2.03
C ASN A 632 -34.12 -20.12 -3.20
N GLY A 633 -34.50 -20.73 -4.32
CA GLY A 633 -35.07 -20.04 -5.49
C GLY A 633 -36.59 -20.15 -5.55
N SER A 634 -37.14 -20.52 -6.70
CA SER A 634 -38.59 -20.67 -6.86
C SER A 634 -39.05 -22.09 -6.54
N ALA A 635 -40.15 -22.21 -5.81
CA ALA A 635 -40.88 -23.46 -5.61
C ALA A 635 -42.22 -23.33 -6.36
N GLN A 636 -42.34 -23.94 -7.55
CA GLN A 636 -43.50 -23.77 -8.40
C GLN A 636 -44.37 -25.02 -8.41
N ILE A 637 -45.65 -24.83 -8.12
CA ILE A 637 -46.68 -25.86 -8.18
C ILE A 637 -47.51 -25.63 -9.44
N ASN A 638 -47.37 -26.54 -10.39
CA ASN A 638 -48.21 -26.61 -11.58
C ASN A 638 -49.44 -27.49 -11.32
N LEU A 639 -50.30 -27.63 -12.33
CA LEU A 639 -51.45 -28.53 -12.28
C LEU A 639 -51.04 -29.93 -11.79
N ASN A 640 -51.84 -30.50 -10.89
CA ASN A 640 -51.61 -31.81 -10.24
C ASN A 640 -50.33 -31.92 -9.40
N GLY A 641 -49.62 -30.81 -9.16
CA GLY A 641 -48.45 -30.75 -8.28
C GLY A 641 -48.84 -30.66 -6.81
N TYR A 642 -48.09 -31.33 -5.92
CA TYR A 642 -48.31 -31.19 -4.47
C TYR A 642 -47.05 -31.46 -3.64
N PHE A 643 -47.07 -31.02 -2.38
CA PHE A 643 -46.06 -31.35 -1.38
C PHE A 643 -46.69 -32.25 -0.32
N ALA A 644 -46.21 -33.49 -0.19
CA ALA A 644 -46.67 -34.39 0.86
C ALA A 644 -46.05 -34.04 2.23
N ASN A 645 -44.89 -33.36 2.22
CA ASN A 645 -44.16 -32.95 3.42
C ASN A 645 -43.67 -31.51 3.30
N THR A 646 -43.41 -30.90 4.45
CA THR A 646 -43.01 -29.49 4.55
C THR A 646 -41.57 -29.25 4.10
N PRO A 647 -41.32 -28.41 3.08
CA PRO A 647 -39.97 -27.98 2.71
C PRO A 647 -39.46 -26.87 3.63
N VAL A 648 -38.18 -26.53 3.52
CA VAL A 648 -37.57 -25.38 4.19
C VAL A 648 -37.25 -24.31 3.16
N TYR A 649 -37.83 -23.12 3.33
CA TYR A 649 -37.61 -21.99 2.42
C TYR A 649 -36.45 -21.12 2.87
N GLY A 650 -35.62 -20.73 1.91
CA GLY A 650 -34.59 -19.72 2.12
C GLY A 650 -35.18 -18.30 2.10
N PRO A 651 -34.40 -17.29 2.55
CA PRO A 651 -34.86 -15.90 2.62
C PRO A 651 -35.18 -15.32 1.24
N SER A 652 -34.58 -15.80 0.16
CA SER A 652 -34.83 -15.32 -1.22
C SER A 652 -35.90 -16.12 -1.97
N SER A 653 -36.54 -17.08 -1.31
CA SER A 653 -37.45 -18.01 -1.97
C SER A 653 -38.73 -17.36 -2.49
N THR A 654 -39.35 -17.98 -3.49
CA THR A 654 -40.69 -17.64 -3.94
C THR A 654 -41.51 -18.91 -4.14
N LEU A 655 -42.59 -19.06 -3.39
CA LEU A 655 -43.60 -20.10 -3.62
C LEU A 655 -44.59 -19.63 -4.68
N ILE A 656 -44.71 -20.36 -5.77
CA ILE A 656 -45.51 -20.00 -6.94
C ILE A 656 -46.62 -21.04 -7.13
N TYR A 657 -47.87 -20.59 -7.08
CA TYR A 657 -49.04 -21.37 -7.44
C TYR A 657 -49.44 -21.06 -8.89
N ASN A 658 -49.30 -22.05 -9.77
CA ASN A 658 -49.46 -21.93 -11.22
C ASN A 658 -50.37 -23.04 -11.79
N THR A 659 -51.46 -23.38 -11.10
CA THR A 659 -52.22 -24.60 -11.36
C THR A 659 -53.30 -24.46 -12.42
N GLY A 660 -53.79 -23.26 -12.73
CA GLY A 660 -54.91 -23.10 -13.68
C GLY A 660 -56.29 -23.37 -13.08
N LEU A 661 -56.37 -23.86 -11.85
CA LEU A 661 -57.57 -24.39 -11.20
C LEU A 661 -57.57 -24.08 -9.69
N PRO A 662 -58.67 -24.33 -8.97
CA PRO A 662 -58.67 -24.26 -7.50
C PRO A 662 -57.56 -25.14 -6.89
N TYR A 663 -56.85 -24.58 -5.91
CA TYR A 663 -55.79 -25.27 -5.18
C TYR A 663 -55.92 -25.00 -3.68
N ALA A 664 -55.92 -26.05 -2.88
CA ALA A 664 -55.91 -25.93 -1.42
C ALA A 664 -54.46 -25.98 -0.92
N VAL A 665 -54.07 -24.97 -0.13
CA VAL A 665 -52.74 -24.92 0.48
C VAL A 665 -52.52 -26.14 1.37
N GLY A 666 -51.44 -26.88 1.08
CA GLY A 666 -51.04 -28.09 1.77
C GLY A 666 -49.75 -27.93 2.58
N ASN A 667 -48.91 -28.97 2.57
CA ASN A 667 -47.67 -28.98 3.35
C ASN A 667 -46.57 -28.09 2.77
N GLU A 668 -46.73 -27.58 1.54
CA GLU A 668 -45.83 -26.57 0.99
C GLU A 668 -45.84 -25.28 1.81
N TRP A 669 -46.90 -24.98 2.54
CA TRP A 669 -47.02 -23.76 3.35
C TRP A 669 -47.82 -24.04 4.62
N THR A 670 -47.11 -24.23 5.73
CA THR A 670 -47.68 -24.71 6.99
C THR A 670 -47.61 -23.70 8.14
N GLY A 671 -46.79 -22.65 8.03
CA GLY A 671 -46.48 -21.78 9.16
C GLY A 671 -46.54 -20.27 8.90
N GLY A 672 -45.93 -19.54 9.83
CA GLY A 672 -45.75 -18.08 9.76
C GLY A 672 -46.92 -17.24 10.28
N GLY A 673 -47.98 -17.86 10.81
CA GLY A 673 -49.13 -17.15 11.37
C GLY A 673 -48.84 -16.44 12.71
N ASN A 674 -47.87 -15.54 12.74
CA ASN A 674 -47.48 -14.74 13.91
C ASN A 674 -46.87 -13.39 13.49
N ASN A 675 -46.60 -12.51 14.44
CA ASN A 675 -46.01 -11.19 14.17
C ASN A 675 -44.51 -11.21 13.84
N THR A 676 -43.80 -12.31 14.09
CA THR A 676 -42.37 -12.49 13.81
C THR A 676 -42.14 -13.33 12.55
N VAL A 677 -42.84 -13.04 11.45
CA VAL A 677 -42.76 -13.84 10.22
C VAL A 677 -41.32 -13.86 9.68
N VAL A 678 -40.76 -15.05 9.48
CA VAL A 678 -39.43 -15.29 8.90
C VAL A 678 -39.52 -16.53 8.00
N ALA A 679 -38.92 -16.48 6.81
CA ALA A 679 -38.86 -17.62 5.91
C ALA A 679 -38.07 -18.79 6.54
N GLY A 680 -38.55 -20.01 6.32
CA GLY A 680 -37.98 -21.21 6.92
C GLY A 680 -38.87 -22.42 6.69
N THR A 681 -38.93 -23.33 7.66
CA THR A 681 -39.73 -24.56 7.58
C THR A 681 -41.20 -24.23 7.33
N GLY A 682 -41.69 -24.51 6.12
CA GLY A 682 -43.08 -24.27 5.74
C GLY A 682 -43.51 -22.80 5.75
N VAL A 683 -42.58 -21.84 5.75
CA VAL A 683 -42.87 -20.41 5.67
C VAL A 683 -42.14 -19.81 4.46
N PRO A 684 -42.84 -19.47 3.37
CA PRO A 684 -42.22 -18.90 2.19
C PRO A 684 -41.78 -17.44 2.42
N ALA A 685 -40.71 -17.02 1.75
CA ALA A 685 -40.32 -15.61 1.76
C ALA A 685 -41.29 -14.76 0.91
N ASN A 686 -41.51 -15.15 -0.34
CA ASN A 686 -42.52 -14.53 -1.21
C ASN A 686 -43.55 -15.58 -1.65
N VAL A 687 -44.78 -15.14 -1.91
CA VAL A 687 -45.83 -15.97 -2.51
C VAL A 687 -46.35 -15.30 -3.78
N THR A 688 -46.44 -16.07 -4.86
CA THR A 688 -47.07 -15.63 -6.11
C THR A 688 -48.18 -16.59 -6.49
N VAL A 689 -49.35 -16.05 -6.81
CA VAL A 689 -50.49 -16.81 -7.34
C VAL A 689 -50.77 -16.30 -8.74
N GLN A 690 -50.73 -17.19 -9.72
CA GLN A 690 -50.84 -16.83 -11.13
C GLN A 690 -51.60 -17.89 -11.94
N ASN A 691 -51.76 -17.64 -13.24
CA ASN A 691 -52.40 -18.55 -14.18
C ASN A 691 -53.81 -18.94 -13.74
N SER A 692 -54.67 -17.96 -13.44
CA SER A 692 -56.05 -18.18 -12.99
C SER A 692 -56.22 -19.14 -11.81
N THR A 693 -55.19 -19.29 -10.97
CA THR A 693 -55.23 -20.19 -9.82
C THR A 693 -56.14 -19.60 -8.74
N SER A 694 -57.08 -20.41 -8.22
CA SER A 694 -57.91 -20.03 -7.07
C SER A 694 -57.34 -20.66 -5.80
N LEU A 695 -56.49 -19.93 -5.10
CA LEU A 695 -55.78 -20.43 -3.92
C LEU A 695 -56.67 -20.36 -2.67
N GLN A 696 -56.85 -21.49 -1.99
CA GLN A 696 -57.62 -21.63 -0.76
C GLN A 696 -56.70 -21.88 0.42
N LEU A 697 -56.71 -20.96 1.39
CA LEU A 697 -55.90 -21.07 2.60
C LEU A 697 -56.57 -22.03 3.61
N PRO A 698 -55.80 -22.67 4.49
CA PRO A 698 -56.32 -23.63 5.46
C PRO A 698 -56.89 -22.91 6.69
N ALA A 699 -57.50 -23.66 7.62
CA ALA A 699 -58.14 -23.12 8.82
C ALA A 699 -57.17 -22.46 9.84
N GLY A 700 -55.85 -22.58 9.65
CA GLY A 700 -54.85 -21.95 10.50
C GLY A 700 -54.21 -20.73 9.83
N ALA A 701 -53.78 -19.76 10.63
CA ALA A 701 -53.07 -18.57 10.15
C ALA A 701 -51.84 -18.92 9.31
N ARG A 702 -51.49 -18.00 8.39
CA ARG A 702 -50.33 -18.14 7.50
C ARG A 702 -49.52 -16.87 7.42
N GLY A 703 -48.20 -17.03 7.27
CA GLY A 703 -47.26 -15.91 7.18
C GLY A 703 -46.50 -15.85 5.87
N ILE A 704 -46.20 -14.62 5.44
CA ILE A 704 -45.30 -14.31 4.34
C ILE A 704 -44.28 -13.26 4.82
N GLU A 705 -42.98 -13.59 4.77
CA GLU A 705 -41.93 -12.67 5.24
C GLU A 705 -41.78 -11.45 4.33
N ARG A 706 -42.08 -11.59 3.04
CA ARG A 706 -41.98 -10.52 2.04
C ARG A 706 -43.30 -10.39 1.32
N ASN A 707 -43.32 -10.52 0.00
CA ASN A 707 -44.43 -10.03 -0.81
C ASN A 707 -45.45 -11.13 -1.14
N LEU A 708 -46.72 -10.73 -1.21
CA LEU A 708 -47.78 -11.50 -1.85
C LEU A 708 -48.16 -10.86 -3.18
N ASN A 709 -48.04 -11.61 -4.27
CA ASN A 709 -48.43 -11.19 -5.61
C ASN A 709 -49.54 -12.09 -6.15
N VAL A 710 -50.67 -11.51 -6.54
CA VAL A 710 -51.80 -12.23 -7.15
C VAL A 710 -52.06 -11.65 -8.53
N LEU A 711 -51.84 -12.47 -9.55
CA LEU A 711 -51.71 -12.06 -10.96
C LEU A 711 -52.71 -12.82 -11.85
N ASN A 712 -52.90 -12.37 -13.09
CA ASN A 712 -53.53 -13.16 -14.17
C ASN A 712 -54.87 -13.83 -13.76
N ALA A 713 -55.86 -13.04 -13.32
CA ALA A 713 -57.19 -13.52 -12.90
C ALA A 713 -57.22 -14.53 -11.74
N SER A 714 -56.13 -14.65 -10.99
CA SER A 714 -56.05 -15.55 -9.84
C SER A 714 -56.77 -14.99 -8.61
N SER A 715 -57.17 -15.86 -7.68
CA SER A 715 -57.78 -15.45 -6.41
C SER A 715 -57.00 -15.98 -5.21
N PHE A 716 -56.96 -15.18 -4.15
CA PHE A 716 -56.37 -15.55 -2.87
C PHE A 716 -57.46 -15.51 -1.80
N ASN A 717 -57.81 -16.67 -1.25
CA ASN A 717 -58.98 -16.85 -0.41
C ASN A 717 -58.57 -17.33 0.99
N LEU A 718 -58.78 -16.49 2.00
CA LEU A 718 -58.60 -16.87 3.40
C LEU A 718 -59.66 -17.87 3.84
N ASN A 719 -59.40 -18.63 4.90
CA ASN A 719 -60.39 -19.56 5.43
C ASN A 719 -61.40 -18.84 6.34
N GLY A 720 -62.64 -19.34 6.40
CA GLY A 720 -63.68 -18.81 7.30
C GLY A 720 -63.47 -19.12 8.79
N ALA A 721 -62.63 -20.09 9.14
CA ALA A 721 -62.40 -20.54 10.51
C ALA A 721 -61.71 -19.48 11.39
N ALA A 722 -62.11 -19.38 12.66
CA ALA A 722 -61.55 -18.41 13.60
C ALA A 722 -60.01 -18.52 13.68
N GLY A 723 -59.31 -17.39 13.59
CA GLY A 723 -57.83 -17.34 13.63
C GLY A 723 -57.13 -17.70 12.31
N ALA A 724 -57.85 -17.92 11.21
CA ALA A 724 -57.27 -18.16 9.88
C ALA A 724 -56.80 -16.87 9.18
N ASP A 725 -56.06 -16.04 9.90
CA ASP A 725 -55.61 -14.72 9.46
C ASP A 725 -54.32 -14.78 8.61
N LEU A 726 -54.07 -13.72 7.85
CA LEU A 726 -52.84 -13.55 7.08
C LEU A 726 -51.88 -12.60 7.79
N TYR A 727 -50.62 -13.02 7.96
CA TYR A 727 -49.54 -12.20 8.50
C TYR A 727 -48.54 -11.89 7.37
N ILE A 728 -48.27 -10.61 7.13
CA ILE A 728 -47.38 -10.18 6.05
C ILE A 728 -46.41 -9.11 6.52
N LYS A 729 -45.14 -9.26 6.14
CA LYS A 729 -44.07 -8.26 6.35
C LYS A 729 -43.73 -7.46 5.09
N GLY A 730 -44.03 -7.95 3.89
CA GLY A 730 -43.81 -7.19 2.66
C GLY A 730 -45.09 -6.57 2.09
N ASN A 731 -45.08 -6.39 0.77
CA ASN A 731 -46.15 -5.73 0.02
C ASN A 731 -47.27 -6.69 -0.37
N LEU A 732 -48.46 -6.13 -0.55
CA LEU A 732 -49.66 -6.83 -0.98
C LEU A 732 -50.07 -6.33 -2.37
N THR A 733 -49.96 -7.19 -3.39
CA THR A 733 -50.14 -6.80 -4.80
C THR A 733 -51.19 -7.66 -5.50
N PHE A 734 -52.23 -7.03 -6.05
CA PHE A 734 -53.31 -7.66 -6.82
C PHE A 734 -53.48 -6.97 -8.18
N THR A 735 -52.77 -7.43 -9.21
CA THR A 735 -52.80 -6.79 -10.54
C THR A 735 -53.62 -7.59 -11.56
N GLY A 736 -54.09 -6.92 -12.62
CA GLY A 736 -55.05 -7.49 -13.54
C GLY A 736 -56.42 -7.68 -12.88
N THR A 737 -57.11 -8.79 -13.18
CA THR A 737 -58.39 -9.18 -12.54
C THR A 737 -58.18 -10.06 -11.30
N GLY A 738 -57.01 -9.99 -10.65
CA GLY A 738 -56.73 -10.74 -9.43
C GLY A 738 -57.64 -10.32 -8.27
N SER A 739 -58.09 -11.25 -7.44
CA SER A 739 -59.05 -10.98 -6.35
C SER A 739 -58.59 -11.52 -4.99
N PHE A 740 -59.09 -10.88 -3.94
CA PHE A 740 -58.90 -11.29 -2.55
C PHE A 740 -60.26 -11.59 -1.91
N ASN A 741 -60.38 -12.77 -1.30
CA ASN A 741 -61.51 -13.09 -0.44
C ASN A 741 -61.01 -13.22 1.01
N GLY A 742 -61.27 -12.20 1.82
CA GLY A 742 -60.84 -12.18 3.21
C GLY A 742 -61.69 -13.04 4.16
N ASN A 743 -62.88 -13.52 3.77
CA ASN A 743 -63.76 -14.38 4.60
C ASN A 743 -63.85 -13.96 6.09
N ASN A 744 -64.06 -12.66 6.35
CA ASN A 744 -64.09 -12.05 7.68
C ASN A 744 -62.82 -12.30 8.53
N LYS A 745 -61.65 -12.33 7.89
CA LYS A 745 -60.35 -12.46 8.56
C LYS A 745 -59.49 -11.22 8.42
N ALA A 746 -58.51 -11.15 9.31
CA ALA A 746 -57.55 -10.07 9.37
C ALA A 746 -56.41 -10.26 8.37
N VAL A 747 -55.89 -9.13 7.90
CA VAL A 747 -54.53 -9.03 7.36
C VAL A 747 -53.70 -8.23 8.37
N PHE A 748 -52.73 -8.91 8.98
CA PHE A 748 -51.76 -8.34 9.90
C PHE A 748 -50.54 -7.84 9.12
N PHE A 749 -50.29 -6.52 9.20
CA PHE A 749 -49.09 -5.86 8.72
C PHE A 749 -48.09 -5.75 9.87
N VAL A 750 -46.98 -6.49 9.77
CA VAL A 750 -46.10 -6.78 10.91
C VAL A 750 -44.66 -6.28 10.70
N ASN A 751 -44.41 -5.46 9.68
CA ASN A 751 -43.09 -4.86 9.43
C ASN A 751 -42.94 -3.51 10.12
N ASN A 752 -41.84 -3.32 10.84
CA ASN A 752 -41.50 -2.10 11.56
C ASN A 752 -40.34 -1.29 10.96
N SER A 753 -39.80 -1.74 9.82
CA SER A 753 -38.58 -1.16 9.23
C SER A 753 -38.85 -0.40 7.92
N ILE A 754 -39.83 -0.85 7.14
CA ILE A 754 -40.21 -0.25 5.86
C ILE A 754 -41.73 -0.18 5.72
N ALA A 755 -42.20 0.77 4.90
CA ALA A 755 -43.61 0.85 4.56
C ALA A 755 -44.05 -0.39 3.75
N GLN A 756 -45.16 -0.99 4.15
CA GLN A 756 -45.81 -2.07 3.42
C GLN A 756 -46.84 -1.47 2.46
N VAL A 757 -46.70 -1.76 1.17
CA VAL A 757 -47.52 -1.14 0.13
C VAL A 757 -48.65 -2.07 -0.30
N ILE A 758 -49.86 -1.54 -0.40
CA ILE A 758 -51.02 -2.22 -0.98
C ILE A 758 -51.24 -1.67 -2.39
N THR A 759 -51.16 -2.54 -3.40
CA THR A 759 -51.38 -2.19 -4.80
C THR A 759 -52.44 -3.11 -5.41
N SER A 760 -53.43 -2.53 -6.09
CA SER A 760 -54.46 -3.30 -6.79
C SER A 760 -54.97 -2.62 -8.06
N GLY A 761 -55.39 -3.42 -9.06
CA GLY A 761 -55.96 -2.89 -10.31
C GLY A 761 -57.36 -2.30 -10.17
N SER A 762 -58.12 -2.75 -9.16
CA SER A 762 -59.42 -2.24 -8.74
C SER A 762 -59.43 -2.07 -7.22
N ALA A 763 -60.46 -1.42 -6.66
CA ALA A 763 -60.54 -1.22 -5.21
C ALA A 763 -60.55 -2.59 -4.49
N LEU A 764 -59.51 -2.87 -3.71
CA LEU A 764 -59.38 -4.12 -2.96
C LEU A 764 -60.28 -4.06 -1.72
N THR A 765 -60.95 -5.16 -1.36
CA THR A 765 -61.75 -5.25 -0.13
C THR A 765 -61.07 -6.14 0.88
N ILE A 766 -60.63 -5.59 2.01
CA ILE A 766 -60.04 -6.34 3.13
C ILE A 766 -61.00 -6.23 4.33
N PRO A 767 -61.45 -7.33 4.96
CA PRO A 767 -62.40 -7.23 6.07
C PRO A 767 -61.84 -6.51 7.29
N TYR A 768 -60.62 -6.85 7.68
CA TYR A 768 -60.01 -6.34 8.90
C TYR A 768 -58.50 -6.14 8.70
N ILE A 769 -57.98 -4.97 9.08
CA ILE A 769 -56.55 -4.65 9.00
C ILE A 769 -55.98 -4.45 10.41
N VAL A 770 -54.83 -5.06 10.67
CA VAL A 770 -54.13 -4.93 11.96
C VAL A 770 -52.68 -4.51 11.72
N PHE A 771 -52.24 -3.47 12.42
CA PHE A 771 -50.84 -3.04 12.47
C PHE A 771 -50.22 -3.69 13.70
N ALA A 772 -49.42 -4.73 13.55
CA ALA A 772 -48.92 -5.53 14.67
C ALA A 772 -47.46 -5.97 14.50
N PRO A 773 -46.50 -5.04 14.42
CA PRO A 773 -45.11 -5.44 14.43
C PRO A 773 -44.73 -6.06 15.79
N PRO A 774 -43.68 -6.89 15.87
CA PRO A 774 -43.19 -7.42 17.15
C PRO A 774 -42.79 -6.32 18.15
N SER A 775 -42.29 -5.19 17.63
CA SER A 775 -41.92 -4.00 18.37
C SER A 775 -41.93 -2.78 17.45
N GLY A 776 -42.04 -1.57 18.02
CA GLY A 776 -42.05 -0.33 17.25
C GLY A 776 -43.39 -0.07 16.57
N SER A 777 -43.35 0.50 15.37
CA SER A 777 -44.53 0.95 14.63
C SER A 777 -44.50 0.45 13.19
N THR A 778 -45.66 0.17 12.62
CA THR A 778 -45.84 -0.24 11.23
C THR A 778 -46.35 0.92 10.38
N THR A 779 -45.85 1.02 9.15
CA THR A 779 -46.39 1.93 8.14
C THR A 779 -47.02 1.12 7.01
N VAL A 780 -48.28 1.40 6.66
CA VAL A 780 -48.97 0.83 5.50
C VAL A 780 -49.32 1.95 4.54
N GLN A 781 -49.03 1.77 3.25
CA GLN A 781 -49.27 2.77 2.21
C GLN A 781 -50.18 2.23 1.11
N LEU A 782 -51.15 3.03 0.71
CA LEU A 782 -51.99 2.77 -0.45
C LEU A 782 -51.31 3.21 -1.75
N ASN A 783 -51.40 2.36 -2.77
CA ASN A 783 -51.08 2.71 -4.15
C ASN A 783 -52.31 2.55 -5.08
N SER A 784 -53.45 2.20 -4.48
CA SER A 784 -54.76 2.05 -5.12
C SER A 784 -55.85 2.28 -4.06
N ASN A 785 -57.10 2.43 -4.51
CA ASN A 785 -58.24 2.54 -3.61
C ASN A 785 -58.40 1.26 -2.77
N LEU A 786 -58.84 1.40 -1.52
CA LEU A 786 -59.03 0.29 -0.59
C LEU A 786 -60.38 0.43 0.14
N ILE A 787 -61.06 -0.70 0.32
CA ILE A 787 -62.25 -0.84 1.16
C ILE A 787 -61.89 -1.73 2.34
N VAL A 788 -62.02 -1.21 3.55
CA VAL A 788 -61.91 -1.97 4.80
C VAL A 788 -63.31 -2.27 5.31
N SER A 789 -63.91 -3.38 4.89
CA SER A 789 -65.36 -3.60 4.99
C SER A 789 -65.89 -3.78 6.42
N ALA A 790 -65.00 -4.05 7.37
CA ALA A 790 -65.28 -4.64 8.69
C ALA A 790 -65.83 -6.08 8.61
N PRO A 791 -65.63 -6.91 9.66
CA PRO A 791 -66.26 -8.22 9.75
C PRO A 791 -67.80 -8.13 9.81
N ALA A 792 -68.51 -9.09 9.20
CA ALA A 792 -69.97 -9.07 9.07
C ALA A 792 -70.77 -9.08 10.40
N ASN A 793 -70.12 -9.26 11.56
CA ASN A 793 -70.73 -9.18 12.88
C ASN A 793 -70.53 -7.82 13.59
N GLY A 794 -69.92 -6.84 12.92
CA GLY A 794 -69.77 -5.48 13.43
C GLY A 794 -68.71 -5.35 14.53
N SER A 795 -67.44 -5.12 14.13
CA SER A 795 -66.29 -5.07 15.05
C SER A 795 -65.20 -4.11 14.54
N THR A 796 -63.95 -4.30 14.98
CA THR A 796 -62.81 -3.50 14.55
C THR A 796 -62.57 -3.65 13.04
N ALA A 797 -62.49 -2.51 12.35
CA ALA A 797 -62.10 -2.43 10.94
C ALA A 797 -60.59 -2.22 10.80
N ILE A 798 -60.01 -1.37 11.66
CA ILE A 798 -58.57 -1.08 11.68
C ILE A 798 -58.10 -1.09 13.14
N ALA A 799 -57.07 -1.89 13.43
CA ALA A 799 -56.41 -1.88 14.73
C ALA A 799 -54.99 -1.34 14.60
N PHE A 800 -54.71 -0.21 15.26
CA PHE A 800 -53.36 0.30 15.49
C PHE A 800 -52.85 -0.21 16.84
N ASN A 801 -51.66 -0.80 16.87
CA ASN A 801 -51.07 -1.30 18.13
C ASN A 801 -50.11 -0.28 18.76
N ASN A 802 -49.67 0.72 18.00
CA ASN A 802 -48.74 1.74 18.46
C ASN A 802 -49.17 3.14 17.98
N ALA A 803 -48.93 4.17 18.79
CA ALA A 803 -49.22 5.56 18.43
C ALA A 803 -48.43 6.04 17.19
N GLY A 804 -47.27 5.44 16.92
CA GLY A 804 -46.46 5.70 15.73
C GLY A 804 -46.91 4.94 14.48
N ASP A 805 -47.93 4.08 14.56
CA ASP A 805 -48.47 3.39 13.38
C ASP A 805 -49.10 4.39 12.41
N ARG A 806 -48.84 4.20 11.11
CA ARG A 806 -49.27 5.13 10.07
C ARG A 806 -49.93 4.44 8.89
N PHE A 807 -51.12 4.93 8.52
CA PHE A 807 -51.81 4.53 7.30
C PHE A 807 -51.77 5.66 6.26
N LEU A 808 -50.86 5.54 5.29
CA LEU A 808 -50.64 6.53 4.24
C LEU A 808 -51.64 6.30 3.10
N LEU A 809 -52.48 7.30 2.86
CA LEU A 809 -53.50 7.24 1.81
C LEU A 809 -52.93 7.55 0.42
N ASN A 810 -51.87 8.37 0.37
CA ASN A 810 -51.04 8.59 -0.82
C ASN A 810 -51.85 8.86 -2.12
N GLY A 811 -52.82 9.77 -2.04
CA GLY A 811 -53.67 10.16 -3.17
C GLY A 811 -54.81 9.20 -3.52
N ASN A 812 -55.02 8.15 -2.73
CA ASN A 812 -56.08 7.16 -2.96
C ASN A 812 -57.26 7.34 -2.01
N THR A 813 -58.35 6.64 -2.32
CA THR A 813 -59.55 6.57 -1.47
C THR A 813 -59.47 5.38 -0.52
N LEU A 814 -59.62 5.64 0.77
CA LEU A 814 -59.87 4.63 1.79
C LEU A 814 -61.34 4.68 2.22
N THR A 815 -62.06 3.58 2.08
CA THR A 815 -63.41 3.40 2.64
C THR A 815 -63.32 2.54 3.89
N ILE A 816 -63.86 3.00 5.01
CA ILE A 816 -63.92 2.25 6.28
C ILE A 816 -65.37 1.90 6.58
N GLY A 817 -65.62 0.59 6.70
CA GLY A 817 -66.90 -0.02 6.97
C GLY A 817 -67.77 -0.27 5.74
N SER A 818 -68.91 -0.93 5.99
CA SER A 818 -69.93 -1.26 5.01
C SER A 818 -71.31 -0.92 5.58
N GLY A 819 -72.26 -0.58 4.71
CA GLY A 819 -73.63 -0.23 5.14
C GLY A 819 -74.27 -1.29 6.03
N GLY A 820 -74.92 -0.87 7.12
CA GLY A 820 -75.64 -1.75 8.04
C GLY A 820 -74.81 -2.38 9.17
N PHE A 821 -73.47 -2.27 9.13
CA PHE A 821 -72.59 -2.88 10.14
C PHE A 821 -71.80 -1.84 10.94
N SER A 822 -71.58 -2.13 12.23
CA SER A 822 -70.66 -1.33 13.05
C SER A 822 -69.22 -1.57 12.61
N SER A 823 -68.41 -0.53 12.63
CA SER A 823 -66.99 -0.58 12.24
C SER A 823 -66.22 0.45 13.04
N ILE A 824 -65.25 0.00 13.83
CA ILE A 824 -64.46 0.88 14.71
C ILE A 824 -62.97 0.85 14.37
N ILE A 825 -62.29 1.95 14.68
CA ILE A 825 -60.83 2.04 14.70
C ILE A 825 -60.40 1.91 16.17
N THR A 826 -59.45 1.02 16.44
CA THR A 826 -58.87 0.86 17.78
C THR A 826 -57.40 1.29 17.80
N GLY A 827 -56.95 1.76 18.97
CA GLY A 827 -55.59 2.26 19.16
C GLY A 827 -55.43 3.74 18.80
N THR A 828 -54.17 4.21 18.81
CA THR A 828 -53.82 5.63 18.70
C THR A 828 -52.95 5.98 17.48
N GLY A 829 -52.84 5.06 16.52
CA GLY A 829 -52.18 5.33 15.23
C GLY A 829 -52.90 6.40 14.42
N SER A 830 -52.32 6.76 13.27
CA SER A 830 -52.78 7.90 12.48
C SER A 830 -52.84 7.64 10.97
N PHE A 831 -53.72 8.37 10.30
CA PHE A 831 -53.76 8.46 8.84
C PHE A 831 -52.80 9.54 8.35
N THR A 832 -52.30 9.40 7.12
CA THR A 832 -51.51 10.43 6.45
C THR A 832 -52.12 10.65 5.08
N GLY A 833 -52.80 11.79 4.91
CA GLY A 833 -53.45 12.16 3.66
C GLY A 833 -52.66 13.17 2.85
N THR A 834 -53.17 13.44 1.65
CA THR A 834 -52.70 14.48 0.72
C THR A 834 -53.94 15.23 0.22
N SER A 835 -53.74 16.32 -0.52
CA SER A 835 -54.85 17.04 -1.17
C SER A 835 -55.61 16.20 -2.23
N SER A 836 -55.11 15.02 -2.59
CA SER A 836 -55.75 14.07 -3.51
C SER A 836 -56.34 12.83 -2.82
N SER A 837 -55.96 12.55 -1.56
CA SER A 837 -56.47 11.39 -0.80
C SER A 837 -57.91 11.58 -0.34
N SER A 838 -58.72 10.53 -0.31
CA SER A 838 -60.10 10.62 0.18
C SER A 838 -60.38 9.60 1.27
N LEU A 839 -61.24 9.95 2.22
CA LEU A 839 -61.70 9.06 3.29
C LEU A 839 -63.23 8.97 3.28
N ALA A 840 -63.76 7.76 3.17
CA ALA A 840 -65.19 7.51 3.26
C ALA A 840 -65.50 6.62 4.47
N LEU A 841 -66.46 7.03 5.29
CA LEU A 841 -66.87 6.32 6.50
C LEU A 841 -68.31 5.82 6.30
N ALA A 842 -68.47 4.50 6.23
CA ALA A 842 -69.74 3.84 5.98
C ALA A 842 -70.09 2.85 7.11
N GLY A 843 -71.36 2.71 7.46
CA GLY A 843 -71.83 1.70 8.42
C GLY A 843 -72.71 2.26 9.53
N THR A 844 -72.59 1.74 10.74
CA THR A 844 -73.38 2.17 11.90
C THR A 844 -72.48 2.52 13.11
N GLY A 845 -73.00 3.31 14.05
CA GLY A 845 -72.24 3.81 15.20
C GLY A 845 -71.11 4.76 14.82
N SER A 846 -70.24 5.06 15.79
CA SER A 846 -69.01 5.85 15.58
C SER A 846 -67.86 4.96 15.09
N VAL A 847 -67.02 5.43 14.16
CA VAL A 847 -65.71 4.80 13.88
C VAL A 847 -64.67 5.05 14.97
N GLY A 848 -64.95 5.97 15.91
CA GLY A 848 -64.00 6.46 16.89
C GLY A 848 -63.25 7.70 16.40
N THR A 849 -62.04 7.88 16.92
CA THR A 849 -61.22 9.07 16.69
C THR A 849 -60.39 8.95 15.42
N LEU A 850 -60.41 10.00 14.60
CA LEU A 850 -59.58 10.15 13.40
C LEU A 850 -58.35 11.00 13.73
N ASN A 851 -57.19 10.35 13.81
CA ASN A 851 -55.91 11.03 13.99
C ASN A 851 -55.19 11.15 12.65
N PHE A 852 -54.59 12.30 12.37
CA PHE A 852 -53.75 12.51 11.20
C PHE A 852 -52.33 12.92 11.60
N THR A 853 -51.33 12.33 10.95
CA THR A 853 -49.92 12.70 11.16
C THR A 853 -49.68 14.18 10.83
N ALA A 854 -48.88 14.87 11.64
CA ALA A 854 -48.47 16.25 11.39
C ALA A 854 -47.89 16.43 9.97
N GLY A 855 -48.37 17.44 9.24
CA GLY A 855 -48.02 17.66 7.83
C GLY A 855 -48.81 16.81 6.82
N GLY A 856 -49.52 15.76 7.27
CA GLY A 856 -50.41 14.90 6.48
C GLY A 856 -51.90 15.09 6.76
N GLN A 857 -52.27 16.21 7.38
CA GLN A 857 -53.62 16.58 7.81
C GLN A 857 -54.47 17.13 6.66
N MET A 858 -54.41 16.47 5.50
CA MET A 858 -55.06 16.91 4.27
C MET A 858 -55.85 15.78 3.65
N LEU A 859 -57.04 16.07 3.14
CA LEU A 859 -57.79 15.18 2.26
C LEU A 859 -58.36 15.99 1.09
N SER A 860 -58.53 15.34 -0.06
CA SER A 860 -59.47 15.77 -1.10
C SER A 860 -60.89 15.76 -0.53
N SER A 861 -61.38 14.61 -0.07
CA SER A 861 -62.72 14.51 0.50
C SER A 861 -62.83 13.65 1.76
N LEU A 862 -63.78 14.02 2.63
CA LEU A 862 -64.26 13.25 3.75
C LEU A 862 -65.77 13.01 3.57
N THR A 863 -66.19 11.75 3.46
CA THR A 863 -67.59 11.36 3.30
C THR A 863 -68.09 10.62 4.54
N LEU A 864 -69.20 11.07 5.11
CA LEU A 864 -69.86 10.44 6.26
C LEU A 864 -71.21 9.86 5.84
N ASN A 865 -71.35 8.54 5.96
CA ASN A 865 -72.61 7.83 5.79
C ASN A 865 -72.74 6.73 6.84
N ARG A 866 -72.96 7.15 8.09
CA ARG A 866 -73.07 6.25 9.24
C ARG A 866 -74.48 6.25 9.86
N THR A 867 -74.59 6.15 11.18
CA THR A 867 -75.89 6.22 11.88
C THR A 867 -76.43 7.64 11.89
N SER A 868 -77.65 7.81 11.37
CA SER A 868 -78.42 9.06 11.42
C SER A 868 -78.51 9.62 12.85
N GLY A 869 -78.15 10.89 13.04
CA GLY A 869 -78.25 11.62 14.31
C GLY A 869 -77.26 11.20 15.40
N ALA A 870 -76.36 10.25 15.14
CA ALA A 870 -75.33 9.81 16.09
C ALA A 870 -73.94 10.28 15.68
N ILE A 871 -73.00 10.32 16.63
CA ILE A 871 -71.59 10.59 16.33
C ILE A 871 -71.07 9.51 15.38
N ALA A 872 -70.62 9.93 14.20
CA ALA A 872 -70.01 9.09 13.18
C ALA A 872 -68.50 8.97 13.39
N ALA A 873 -67.84 10.05 13.79
CA ALA A 873 -66.41 10.11 14.06
C ALA A 873 -66.09 11.34 14.93
N GLU A 874 -64.95 11.30 15.60
CA GLU A 874 -64.35 12.45 16.30
C GLU A 874 -63.02 12.81 15.64
N LEU A 875 -62.72 14.10 15.44
CA LEU A 875 -61.38 14.52 14.99
C LEU A 875 -60.41 14.57 16.18
N GLY A 876 -59.37 13.75 16.14
CA GLY A 876 -58.29 13.77 17.13
C GLY A 876 -57.16 14.74 16.79
N THR A 877 -57.09 15.20 15.53
CA THR A 877 -56.15 16.22 15.05
C THR A 877 -56.85 17.19 14.10
N PRO A 878 -56.29 18.39 13.83
CA PRO A 878 -56.81 19.26 12.78
C PRO A 878 -56.85 18.56 11.42
N LEU A 879 -57.77 18.96 10.55
CA LEU A 879 -57.93 18.39 9.20
C LEU A 879 -58.28 19.49 8.19
N THR A 880 -57.65 19.46 7.03
CA THR A 880 -57.93 20.37 5.91
C THR A 880 -58.47 19.59 4.71
N LEU A 881 -59.56 20.05 4.12
CA LEU A 881 -60.26 19.47 2.97
C LEU A 881 -60.04 20.32 1.71
N HIS A 882 -59.74 19.67 0.59
CA HIS A 882 -59.28 20.31 -0.65
C HIS A 882 -60.21 20.16 -1.87
N GLY A 883 -60.97 19.08 -1.95
CA GLY A 883 -61.76 18.68 -3.13
C GLY A 883 -63.17 19.26 -3.18
N ALA A 884 -63.87 19.12 -4.31
CA ALA A 884 -65.24 19.59 -4.50
C ALA A 884 -66.14 18.42 -4.98
N PRO A 885 -66.95 17.78 -4.10
CA PRO A 885 -67.11 18.08 -2.67
C PRO A 885 -65.94 17.62 -1.82
N GLY A 886 -65.62 18.42 -0.80
CA GLY A 886 -64.58 18.15 0.18
C GLY A 886 -65.17 17.53 1.43
N LEU A 887 -66.39 17.90 1.80
CA LEU A 887 -67.13 17.28 2.90
C LEU A 887 -68.50 16.82 2.40
N THR A 888 -68.77 15.52 2.48
CA THR A 888 -70.08 14.97 2.12
C THR A 888 -70.74 14.39 3.36
N LEU A 889 -71.89 14.96 3.77
CA LEU A 889 -72.63 14.56 4.96
C LEU A 889 -73.96 13.91 4.57
N THR A 890 -73.98 12.58 4.51
CA THR A 890 -75.20 11.82 4.25
C THR A 890 -75.89 11.48 5.56
N ASN A 891 -75.21 10.75 6.45
CA ASN A 891 -75.71 10.36 7.77
C ASN A 891 -74.59 10.40 8.82
N GLY A 892 -74.93 10.89 10.02
CA GLY A 892 -74.06 10.92 11.18
C GLY A 892 -73.28 12.22 11.36
N ILE A 893 -72.80 12.43 12.58
CA ILE A 893 -72.24 13.69 13.07
C ILE A 893 -70.71 13.59 13.15
N LEU A 894 -70.00 14.58 12.62
CA LEU A 894 -68.55 14.73 12.84
C LEU A 894 -68.32 15.65 14.04
N SER A 895 -67.87 15.10 15.16
CA SER A 895 -67.41 15.92 16.30
C SER A 895 -65.99 16.41 16.04
N ILE A 896 -65.73 17.70 16.24
CA ILE A 896 -64.40 18.29 16.05
C ILE A 896 -63.70 18.64 17.36
N GLY A 897 -64.39 18.61 18.51
CA GLY A 897 -63.79 18.81 19.83
C GLY A 897 -62.92 20.08 19.89
N THR A 898 -61.62 19.91 20.13
CA THR A 898 -60.62 21.00 20.19
C THR A 898 -59.89 21.24 18.86
N ASN A 899 -60.17 20.45 17.82
CA ASN A 899 -59.45 20.42 16.57
C ASN A 899 -60.19 21.18 15.46
N ASN A 900 -59.45 21.92 14.63
CA ASN A 900 -60.04 22.67 13.53
C ASN A 900 -60.31 21.77 12.32
N LEU A 901 -61.48 21.92 11.71
CA LEU A 901 -61.80 21.40 10.39
C LEU A 901 -61.80 22.56 9.39
N SER A 902 -60.89 22.54 8.42
CA SER A 902 -60.73 23.60 7.42
C SER A 902 -61.17 23.13 6.04
N LEU A 903 -62.07 23.85 5.38
CA LEU A 903 -62.39 23.69 3.96
C LEU A 903 -61.70 24.83 3.20
N ILE A 904 -60.74 24.51 2.33
CA ILE A 904 -60.08 25.56 1.53
C ILE A 904 -61.05 26.19 0.52
N ALA A 905 -60.59 27.20 -0.23
CA ALA A 905 -61.41 27.89 -1.23
C ALA A 905 -62.15 26.96 -2.19
N THR A 906 -61.45 25.97 -2.75
CA THR A 906 -62.02 24.98 -3.69
C THR A 906 -62.94 23.97 -3.04
N ALA A 907 -62.88 23.79 -1.71
CA ALA A 907 -63.58 22.69 -1.07
C ALA A 907 -65.06 22.99 -0.77
N SER A 908 -66.00 22.19 -1.28
CA SER A 908 -67.44 22.38 -1.00
C SER A 908 -68.00 21.36 -0.01
N GLN A 909 -69.06 21.75 0.70
CA GLN A 909 -69.86 20.83 1.51
C GLN A 909 -71.10 20.43 0.73
N THR A 910 -71.43 19.14 0.73
CA THR A 910 -72.69 18.61 0.19
C THR A 910 -73.44 17.80 1.24
N GLY A 911 -74.77 17.82 1.14
CA GLY A 911 -75.66 17.22 2.14
C GLY A 911 -75.75 18.05 3.43
N GLY A 912 -76.00 17.35 4.54
CA GLY A 912 -76.24 17.94 5.84
C GLY A 912 -77.73 18.03 6.21
N SER A 913 -78.04 17.70 7.47
CA SER A 913 -79.40 17.72 8.04
C SER A 913 -79.33 17.70 9.58
N ALA A 914 -80.48 17.69 10.26
CA ALA A 914 -80.52 17.40 11.71
C ALA A 914 -79.89 16.04 12.07
N ALA A 915 -79.82 15.11 11.11
CA ALA A 915 -79.24 13.79 11.25
C ALA A 915 -77.76 13.71 10.83
N SER A 916 -77.20 14.78 10.24
CA SER A 916 -75.84 14.79 9.71
C SER A 916 -75.26 16.20 9.66
N PHE A 917 -74.35 16.53 10.58
CA PHE A 917 -73.73 17.86 10.66
C PHE A 917 -72.33 17.77 11.30
N VAL A 918 -71.59 18.88 11.26
CA VAL A 918 -70.33 19.04 12.00
C VAL A 918 -70.65 19.65 13.36
N ALA A 919 -70.33 18.96 14.45
CA ALA A 919 -70.54 19.43 15.81
C ALA A 919 -69.27 20.13 16.34
N THR A 920 -69.43 21.37 16.79
CA THR A 920 -68.38 22.19 17.43
C THR A 920 -68.59 22.21 18.95
N ASP A 921 -68.42 21.04 19.57
CA ASP A 921 -68.69 20.76 20.98
C ASP A 921 -67.52 21.11 21.93
N GLY A 922 -66.43 21.70 21.42
CA GLY A 922 -65.28 22.18 22.18
C GLY A 922 -64.72 23.51 21.65
N THR A 923 -63.41 23.71 21.73
CA THR A 923 -62.72 24.93 21.27
C THR A 923 -62.35 24.93 19.78
N GLY A 924 -62.54 23.80 19.09
CA GLY A 924 -62.23 23.64 17.67
C GLY A 924 -63.22 24.41 16.78
N GLN A 925 -62.76 24.80 15.59
CA GLN A 925 -63.53 25.62 14.66
C GLN A 925 -63.73 24.93 13.32
N LEU A 926 -64.94 25.05 12.77
CA LEU A 926 -65.21 24.80 11.34
C LEU A 926 -64.87 26.07 10.55
N LEU A 927 -63.80 25.99 9.76
CA LEU A 927 -63.26 27.10 8.97
C LEU A 927 -63.57 26.86 7.49
N LYS A 928 -64.11 27.86 6.78
CA LYS A 928 -64.27 27.84 5.34
C LYS A 928 -63.58 29.05 4.73
N TYR A 929 -62.61 28.80 3.85
CA TYR A 929 -61.92 29.83 3.08
C TYR A 929 -62.64 30.06 1.74
N PHE A 930 -62.59 31.28 1.22
CA PHE A 930 -63.21 31.66 -0.05
C PHE A 930 -62.18 32.36 -0.95
N SER A 931 -62.19 32.11 -2.27
CA SER A 931 -61.25 32.70 -3.24
C SER A 931 -61.75 33.98 -3.92
N ALA A 932 -63.06 34.27 -3.85
CA ALA A 932 -63.67 35.46 -4.45
C ALA A 932 -64.98 35.84 -3.74
N ALA A 933 -65.44 37.08 -3.94
CA ALA A 933 -66.77 37.52 -3.53
C ALA A 933 -67.83 36.87 -4.45
N GLY A 934 -68.70 36.04 -3.87
CA GLY A 934 -69.76 35.32 -4.57
C GLY A 934 -70.71 34.63 -3.59
N VAL A 935 -71.84 34.11 -4.09
CA VAL A 935 -72.77 33.31 -3.27
C VAL A 935 -72.10 31.98 -2.94
N ASN A 936 -71.63 31.84 -1.71
CA ASN A 936 -71.03 30.62 -1.20
C ASN A 936 -71.91 30.08 -0.07
N SER A 937 -72.27 28.79 -0.12
CA SER A 937 -73.10 28.14 0.89
C SER A 937 -72.27 27.22 1.78
N LEU A 938 -72.34 27.42 3.10
CA LEU A 938 -71.89 26.47 4.11
C LEU A 938 -73.13 26.04 4.91
N ASN A 939 -73.46 24.76 4.89
CA ASN A 939 -74.65 24.26 5.59
C ASN A 939 -74.30 24.05 7.06
N ILE A 940 -74.78 24.97 7.92
CA ILE A 940 -74.63 24.94 9.37
C ILE A 940 -75.96 24.51 9.98
N PHE A 941 -75.94 23.58 10.94
CA PHE A 941 -77.13 23.16 11.68
C PHE A 941 -77.01 23.59 13.15
N GLN A 942 -78.04 24.24 13.68
CA GLN A 942 -78.14 24.62 15.10
C GLN A 942 -79.24 23.78 15.77
N PRO A 943 -78.92 22.92 16.77
CA PRO A 943 -79.95 22.24 17.53
C PRO A 943 -80.73 23.25 18.38
N ARG A 944 -82.06 23.21 18.29
CA ARG A 944 -82.97 24.06 19.05
C ARG A 944 -83.11 23.52 20.48
N GLU A 945 -82.18 23.81 21.38
CA GLU A 945 -82.42 23.76 22.84
C GLU A 945 -81.73 24.89 23.61
N ALA A 946 -82.42 25.35 24.65
CA ALA A 946 -82.24 26.62 25.34
C ALA A 946 -81.17 26.53 26.43
N SER A 947 -79.91 26.65 26.03
CA SER A 947 -78.81 27.23 26.80
C SER A 947 -77.54 26.76 26.11
N HIS A 948 -76.80 27.68 25.51
CA HIS A 948 -75.34 27.69 25.30
C HIS A 948 -75.01 28.74 24.24
N ILE A 949 -73.80 29.29 24.40
CA ILE A 949 -73.23 30.52 23.86
C ILE A 949 -73.35 30.61 22.32
N PRO A 950 -73.59 31.81 21.73
CA PRO A 950 -73.71 31.97 20.28
C PRO A 950 -72.47 31.43 19.55
N LEU A 951 -72.71 30.66 18.47
CA LEU A 951 -71.66 30.23 17.53
C LEU A 951 -70.82 31.44 17.12
N ALA A 952 -69.53 31.44 17.47
CA ALA A 952 -68.56 32.35 16.87
C ALA A 952 -68.26 31.87 15.44
N ILE A 953 -69.14 32.18 14.49
CA ILE A 953 -68.86 32.00 13.07
C ILE A 953 -67.82 33.06 12.69
N THR A 954 -66.55 32.67 12.69
CA THR A 954 -65.49 33.53 12.15
C THR A 954 -65.45 33.33 10.64
N LEU A 955 -66.33 34.03 9.91
CA LEU A 955 -66.15 34.24 8.47
C LEU A 955 -64.95 35.17 8.27
N LEU A 956 -63.78 34.60 7.98
CA LEU A 956 -62.64 35.40 7.52
C LEU A 956 -62.90 35.82 6.06
N GLN A 957 -63.71 36.86 5.88
CA GLN A 957 -63.85 37.55 4.61
C GLN A 957 -63.13 38.89 4.73
N MET A 958 -62.22 39.17 3.79
CA MET A 958 -61.73 40.53 3.57
C MET A 958 -62.93 41.39 3.09
N GLY A 959 -63.70 41.94 4.04
CA GLY A 959 -64.70 42.98 3.81
C GLY A 959 -66.14 42.55 3.52
N ARG A 960 -67.02 42.82 4.51
CA ARG A 960 -68.49 43.08 4.49
C ARG A 960 -69.52 41.92 4.50
N SER A 961 -70.47 42.12 5.44
CA SER A 961 -71.88 41.70 5.66
C SER A 961 -72.41 40.33 5.22
N ILE A 962 -72.93 39.59 6.22
CA ILE A 962 -73.69 38.34 6.11
C ILE A 962 -75.17 38.66 5.88
N VAL A 963 -75.81 37.98 4.91
CA VAL A 963 -77.28 37.90 4.79
C VAL A 963 -77.70 36.51 5.25
N GLN A 964 -78.52 36.47 6.29
CA GLN A 964 -79.12 35.26 6.86
C GLN A 964 -80.45 34.98 6.12
N PRO A 965 -80.64 33.84 5.43
CA PRO A 965 -81.98 33.40 5.09
C PRO A 965 -82.59 32.69 6.31
N GLN A 966 -83.86 33.01 6.59
CA GLN A 966 -84.67 32.39 7.65
C GLN A 966 -84.92 30.91 7.43
#